data_AF-A0A954YUP6-F1
#
_entry.id   AF-A0A954YUP6-F1
#
_cell.length_a   1.000
_cell.length_b   1.000
_cell.length_c   1.000
_cell.angle_alpha   90.00
_cell.angle_beta   90.00
_cell.angle_gamma   90.00
#
_symmetry.space_group_name_H-M   'P 1'
#
loop_
_entity.id
_entity.type
_entity.pdbx_description
1 polymer ?
#
loop_
_entity_poly.entity_id
_entity_poly.type
_entity_poly.pdbx_seq_one_letter_code
_entity_poly.pdbx_strand_id
1 'polypeptide(L)'
;MSRGAPTIRKAFSLVEMMAAMTVLSILAVGIGATMAIASRAVDDGTAPGSQIPEARNIGDVIIADLNDALTITERTDKSITFTVPDRDDDDDVETIRYAWDGNPGGNLTRKYNKSLAVVIAEDVYQFDLSYLTRTIKPPARACCYIDGTCDDVSPDDCTSNGGLAKTRNSACESTDCIGACCMENGSCVDTNELKCTQNPNNRYRGDGSRCADATCPNALEVLMVVSEGSSPVAADVARQALMESWGHSVSYIDNRASQTTIDSAVASADVVYISETVNPANVGAKFVNVAIGVVNEEMMLTDEFGFTSASSSNSTGTTVTIIDNSHYITSTLRQLPTAATNSDQPLTYNSGAMAAGVQVIANVADEAALFAVDTGDALVGDSPAPGRRVQLPWGGTGFDVTELTDASQNIMKRAIEWAAGVDEGTPYCGDGNCDDGEDPCTCSDDCGTRVANEQVSFNCDDGIDNDCDGETDCADSDCDADPVCAAVCGNSTCDPGEDSCNCEADCGAPAVSETGDTDCADGLDNDCDGDTDCDDSECSAATPCNPYCGDSKCNTGENPCNCSADCGAAPLTEENCEDNEDNDCDGSTDCDDSDCADDAACADSCDCDGIFADNFESGSFSGSSGTLDWTSTPWIEIGES
;
A
#
# COMPACT_ATOMS: atom_id res chain seq x y z
N MET A 1 39.77 -86.20 48.23
CA MET A 1 38.92 -86.28 47.03
C MET A 1 37.57 -86.86 47.43
N SER A 2 36.51 -86.05 47.52
CA SER A 2 35.14 -86.52 47.77
C SER A 2 34.17 -85.70 46.95
N ARG A 3 33.28 -86.40 46.22
CA ARG A 3 32.30 -85.87 45.27
C ARG A 3 31.13 -85.22 46.02
N GLY A 4 30.79 -83.97 45.66
CA GLY A 4 29.57 -83.28 46.09
C GLY A 4 28.34 -83.72 45.29
N ALA A 5 27.19 -83.75 45.97
CA ALA A 5 25.93 -84.43 45.65
C ALA A 5 25.13 -83.88 44.43
N PRO A 6 24.19 -84.67 43.86
CA PRO A 6 23.35 -84.25 42.75
C PRO A 6 22.18 -83.37 43.23
N THR A 7 21.94 -82.26 42.52
CA THR A 7 20.77 -81.38 42.71
C THR A 7 19.52 -82.02 42.09
N ILE A 8 18.53 -82.34 42.91
CA ILE A 8 17.22 -82.85 42.48
C ILE A 8 16.43 -81.70 41.84
N ARG A 9 16.20 -81.77 40.53
CA ARG A 9 15.27 -80.86 39.83
C ARG A 9 13.84 -81.21 40.29
N LYS A 10 13.13 -80.24 40.88
CA LYS A 10 11.71 -80.38 41.22
C LYS A 10 10.91 -80.43 39.92
N ALA A 11 10.37 -81.61 39.58
CA ALA A 11 9.42 -81.75 38.49
C ALA A 11 8.04 -81.28 38.96
N PHE A 12 7.33 -80.52 38.11
CA PHE A 12 5.96 -80.08 38.36
C PHE A 12 5.04 -81.29 38.55
N SER A 13 4.12 -81.22 39.51
CA SER A 13 3.18 -82.33 39.71
C SER A 13 2.18 -82.38 38.55
N LEU A 14 1.64 -83.57 38.28
CA LEU A 14 0.65 -83.76 37.20
C LEU A 14 -0.60 -82.87 37.43
N VAL A 15 -0.97 -82.66 38.70
CA VAL A 15 -2.06 -81.76 39.10
C VAL A 15 -1.73 -80.30 38.74
N GLU A 16 -0.48 -79.90 38.89
CA GLU A 16 -0.01 -78.54 38.60
C GLU A 16 0.01 -78.26 37.09
N MET A 17 0.42 -79.25 36.27
CA MET A 17 0.28 -79.16 34.82
C MET A 17 -1.20 -79.11 34.37
N MET A 18 -2.07 -79.92 34.98
CA MET A 18 -3.50 -79.90 34.65
C MET A 18 -4.14 -78.55 35.00
N ALA A 19 -3.79 -77.96 36.14
CA ALA A 19 -4.24 -76.64 36.56
C ALA A 19 -3.71 -75.54 35.61
N ALA A 20 -2.43 -75.59 35.24
CA ALA A 20 -1.85 -74.61 34.31
C ALA A 20 -2.49 -74.69 32.92
N MET A 21 -2.74 -75.90 32.39
CA MET A 21 -3.39 -76.08 31.09
C MET A 21 -4.85 -75.62 31.10
N THR A 22 -5.58 -75.82 32.19
CA THR A 22 -6.96 -75.31 32.31
C THR A 22 -6.98 -73.79 32.37
N VAL A 23 -6.10 -73.17 33.15
CA VAL A 23 -5.99 -71.70 33.24
C VAL A 23 -5.61 -71.10 31.88
N LEU A 24 -4.65 -71.70 31.17
CA LEU A 24 -4.26 -71.27 29.81
C LEU A 24 -5.40 -71.39 28.81
N SER A 25 -6.22 -72.44 28.88
CA SER A 25 -7.36 -72.60 27.98
C SER A 25 -8.45 -71.54 28.23
N ILE A 26 -8.70 -71.20 29.49
CA ILE A 26 -9.65 -70.14 29.86
C ILE A 26 -9.13 -68.77 29.39
N LEU A 27 -7.83 -68.51 29.58
CA LEU A 27 -7.18 -67.29 29.09
C LEU A 27 -7.24 -67.18 27.57
N ALA A 28 -6.98 -68.27 26.83
CA ALA A 28 -7.04 -68.26 25.38
C ALA A 28 -8.45 -67.97 24.85
N VAL A 29 -9.49 -68.53 25.49
CA VAL A 29 -10.89 -68.22 25.15
C VAL A 29 -11.25 -66.78 25.53
N GLY A 30 -10.78 -66.30 26.68
CA GLY A 30 -10.97 -64.91 27.11
C GLY A 30 -10.36 -63.91 26.13
N ILE A 31 -9.10 -64.13 25.75
CA ILE A 31 -8.37 -63.29 24.78
C ILE A 31 -9.05 -63.34 23.40
N GLY A 32 -9.46 -64.52 22.95
CA GLY A 32 -10.19 -64.68 21.69
C GLY A 32 -11.53 -63.94 21.67
N ALA A 33 -12.27 -63.97 22.79
CA ALA A 33 -13.51 -63.22 22.94
C ALA A 33 -13.26 -61.70 22.97
N THR A 34 -12.22 -61.23 23.67
CA THR A 34 -11.89 -59.80 23.68
C THR A 34 -11.44 -59.29 22.32
N MET A 35 -10.65 -60.07 21.57
CA MET A 35 -10.25 -59.71 20.20
C MET A 35 -11.45 -59.69 19.25
N ALA A 36 -12.39 -60.63 19.39
CA ALA A 36 -13.60 -60.67 18.58
C ALA A 36 -14.59 -59.53 18.90
N ILE A 37 -14.59 -59.01 20.13
CA ILE A 37 -15.36 -57.81 20.50
C ILE A 37 -14.65 -56.56 19.98
N ALA A 38 -13.33 -56.47 20.16
CA ALA A 38 -12.53 -55.36 19.65
C ALA A 38 -12.62 -55.26 18.11
N SER A 39 -12.57 -56.38 17.38
CA SER A 39 -12.69 -56.38 15.91
C SER A 39 -14.07 -55.97 15.40
N ARG A 40 -15.11 -56.06 16.23
CA ARG A 40 -16.46 -55.56 15.91
C ARG A 40 -16.65 -54.09 16.29
N ALA A 41 -15.72 -53.53 17.06
CA ALA A 41 -15.69 -52.14 17.47
C ALA A 41 -14.76 -51.29 16.60
N VAL A 42 -13.99 -51.92 15.69
CA VAL A 42 -13.25 -51.22 14.63
C VAL A 42 -14.29 -50.76 13.61
N ASP A 43 -14.51 -49.45 13.57
CA ASP A 43 -15.42 -48.77 12.66
C ASP A 43 -14.86 -48.85 11.22
N ASP A 44 -15.63 -49.44 10.31
CA ASP A 44 -15.30 -49.54 8.88
C ASP A 44 -16.01 -48.45 8.05
N GLY A 45 -16.63 -47.47 8.73
CA GLY A 45 -17.39 -46.39 8.09
C GLY A 45 -18.80 -46.77 7.66
N THR A 46 -19.23 -48.04 7.84
CA THR A 46 -20.57 -48.50 7.45
C THR A 46 -21.57 -48.52 8.62
N ALA A 47 -21.14 -48.15 9.83
CA ALA A 47 -22.00 -48.09 10.99
C ALA A 47 -22.93 -46.85 10.93
N PRO A 48 -24.22 -46.96 11.29
CA PRO A 48 -25.15 -45.81 11.31
C PRO A 48 -24.70 -44.62 12.19
N GLY A 49 -23.71 -44.84 13.08
CA GLY A 49 -23.15 -43.81 13.95
C GLY A 49 -22.09 -42.91 13.29
N SER A 50 -21.41 -43.36 12.23
CA SER A 50 -20.38 -42.59 11.51
C SER A 50 -20.98 -41.69 10.42
N GLN A 51 -22.16 -42.04 9.90
CA GLN A 51 -22.84 -41.30 8.82
C GLN A 51 -23.52 -40.00 9.31
N ILE A 52 -23.85 -39.89 10.60
CA ILE A 52 -24.52 -38.70 11.16
C ILE A 52 -23.55 -37.50 11.28
N PRO A 53 -22.31 -37.65 11.80
CA PRO A 53 -21.33 -36.57 11.80
C PRO A 53 -20.94 -36.09 10.40
N GLU A 54 -20.77 -37.00 9.44
CA GLU A 54 -20.40 -36.68 8.06
C GLU A 54 -21.47 -35.83 7.36
N ALA A 55 -22.75 -36.22 7.50
CA ALA A 55 -23.87 -35.44 6.97
C ALA A 55 -23.99 -34.04 7.62
N ARG A 56 -23.64 -33.91 8.91
CA ARG A 56 -23.61 -32.61 9.59
C ARG A 56 -22.51 -31.71 9.06
N ASN A 57 -21.28 -32.22 8.97
CA ASN A 57 -20.14 -31.45 8.45
C ASN A 57 -20.42 -30.91 7.04
N ILE A 58 -21.05 -31.72 6.18
CA ILE A 58 -21.43 -31.29 4.83
C ILE A 58 -22.49 -30.19 4.86
N GLY A 59 -23.46 -30.30 5.78
CA GLY A 59 -24.45 -29.25 6.00
C GLY A 59 -23.81 -27.93 6.46
N ASP A 60 -22.85 -28.01 7.39
CA ASP A 60 -22.14 -26.83 7.92
C ASP A 60 -21.32 -26.14 6.80
N VAL A 61 -20.65 -26.91 5.93
CA VAL A 61 -19.93 -26.36 4.76
C VAL A 61 -20.88 -25.67 3.78
N ILE A 62 -22.05 -26.26 3.49
CA ILE A 62 -23.05 -25.63 2.61
C ILE A 62 -23.58 -24.33 3.23
N ILE A 63 -23.81 -24.30 4.54
CA ILE A 63 -24.26 -23.10 5.25
C ILE A 63 -23.19 -22.01 5.22
N ALA A 64 -21.93 -22.36 5.50
CA ALA A 64 -20.81 -21.43 5.45
C ALA A 64 -20.67 -20.81 4.05
N ASP A 65 -20.64 -21.62 2.99
CA ASP A 65 -20.59 -21.11 1.63
C ASP A 65 -21.80 -20.20 1.29
N LEU A 66 -23.00 -20.51 1.82
CA LEU A 66 -24.20 -19.71 1.58
C LEU A 66 -24.23 -18.39 2.36
N ASN A 67 -23.54 -18.30 3.49
CA ASN A 67 -23.42 -17.04 4.25
C ASN A 67 -22.62 -16.01 3.47
N ASP A 68 -21.62 -16.44 2.70
CA ASP A 68 -20.78 -15.58 1.87
C ASP A 68 -21.37 -15.35 0.46
N ALA A 69 -22.60 -15.79 0.20
CA ALA A 69 -23.16 -15.74 -1.14
C ALA A 69 -23.51 -14.32 -1.58
N LEU A 70 -22.82 -13.81 -2.61
CA LEU A 70 -23.07 -12.49 -3.21
C LEU A 70 -24.31 -12.50 -4.11
N THR A 71 -24.41 -13.51 -4.98
CA THR A 71 -25.54 -13.66 -5.90
C THR A 71 -25.98 -15.12 -6.05
N ILE A 72 -27.29 -15.37 -6.11
CA ILE A 72 -27.87 -16.71 -6.35
C ILE A 72 -28.43 -16.77 -7.77
N THR A 73 -27.84 -17.62 -8.61
CA THR A 73 -28.20 -17.77 -10.05
C THR A 73 -29.06 -18.99 -10.34
N GLU A 74 -29.07 -19.98 -9.45
CA GLU A 74 -29.96 -21.15 -9.51
C GLU A 74 -30.49 -21.45 -8.11
N ARG A 75 -31.79 -21.70 -7.99
CA ARG A 75 -32.41 -22.20 -6.74
C ARG A 75 -33.49 -23.23 -7.05
N THR A 76 -33.35 -24.42 -6.51
CA THR A 76 -34.36 -25.48 -6.50
C THR A 76 -34.33 -26.18 -5.15
N ASP A 77 -35.28 -27.08 -4.91
CA ASP A 77 -35.30 -27.94 -3.72
C ASP A 77 -34.10 -28.91 -3.66
N LYS A 78 -33.36 -29.08 -4.76
CA LYS A 78 -32.30 -30.09 -4.93
C LYS A 78 -30.97 -29.55 -5.45
N SER A 79 -30.93 -28.28 -5.83
CA SER A 79 -29.75 -27.62 -6.35
C SER A 79 -29.75 -26.14 -6.02
N ILE A 80 -28.55 -25.61 -5.81
CA ILE A 80 -28.31 -24.18 -5.66
C ILE A 80 -26.99 -23.83 -6.34
N THR A 81 -26.98 -22.73 -7.07
CA THR A 81 -25.78 -22.14 -7.68
C THR A 81 -25.71 -20.68 -7.25
N PHE A 82 -24.55 -20.28 -6.74
CA PHE A 82 -24.29 -18.93 -6.25
C PHE A 82 -22.83 -18.54 -6.46
N THR A 83 -22.55 -17.27 -6.23
CA THR A 83 -21.20 -16.69 -6.26
C THR A 83 -20.76 -16.29 -4.86
N VAL A 84 -19.47 -16.38 -4.58
CA VAL A 84 -18.81 -15.93 -3.34
C VAL A 84 -17.72 -14.90 -3.70
N PRO A 85 -17.24 -14.08 -2.75
CA PRO A 85 -16.05 -13.24 -2.95
C PRO A 85 -14.85 -14.09 -3.35
N ASP A 86 -13.86 -13.47 -4.00
CA ASP A 86 -12.62 -14.14 -4.41
C ASP A 86 -11.94 -14.82 -3.21
N ARG A 87 -11.79 -16.14 -3.28
CA ARG A 87 -11.13 -17.00 -2.28
C ARG A 87 -9.83 -17.61 -2.80
N ASP A 88 -9.54 -17.53 -4.10
CA ASP A 88 -8.32 -18.08 -4.70
C ASP A 88 -7.35 -17.02 -5.28
N ASP A 89 -7.64 -15.75 -5.04
CA ASP A 89 -6.79 -14.57 -5.31
C ASP A 89 -6.50 -14.44 -6.82
N ASP A 90 -7.52 -14.70 -7.64
CA ASP A 90 -7.45 -14.64 -9.11
C ASP A 90 -8.19 -13.44 -9.73
N ASP A 91 -8.66 -12.50 -8.89
CA ASP A 91 -9.43 -11.30 -9.21
C ASP A 91 -10.83 -11.57 -9.82
N ASP A 92 -11.30 -12.83 -9.82
CA ASP A 92 -12.64 -13.21 -10.28
C ASP A 92 -13.48 -13.82 -9.13
N VAL A 93 -14.76 -13.44 -9.03
CA VAL A 93 -15.70 -14.06 -8.07
C VAL A 93 -15.98 -15.54 -8.39
N GLU A 94 -15.93 -16.43 -7.40
CA GLU A 94 -16.10 -17.86 -7.67
C GLU A 94 -17.54 -18.32 -7.66
N THR A 95 -17.82 -19.30 -8.52
CA THR A 95 -19.13 -19.93 -8.64
C THR A 95 -19.15 -21.30 -7.97
N ILE A 96 -20.00 -21.46 -6.97
CA ILE A 96 -20.22 -22.75 -6.28
C ILE A 96 -21.59 -23.29 -6.66
N ARG A 97 -21.64 -24.58 -6.99
CA ARG A 97 -22.90 -25.30 -7.23
C ARG A 97 -22.98 -26.58 -6.42
N TYR A 98 -24.04 -26.68 -5.63
CA TYR A 98 -24.46 -27.91 -4.96
C TYR A 98 -25.63 -28.54 -5.71
N ALA A 99 -25.58 -29.85 -5.94
CA ALA A 99 -26.67 -30.55 -6.62
C ALA A 99 -26.81 -32.02 -6.24
N TRP A 100 -28.06 -32.42 -6.01
CA TRP A 100 -28.49 -33.80 -5.80
C TRP A 100 -29.52 -34.20 -6.87
N ASP A 101 -29.49 -35.46 -7.31
CA ASP A 101 -30.35 -35.95 -8.39
C ASP A 101 -31.81 -36.23 -7.94
N GLY A 102 -32.06 -36.19 -6.64
CA GLY A 102 -33.39 -36.40 -6.06
C GLY A 102 -33.78 -37.85 -5.86
N ASN A 103 -32.88 -38.80 -6.13
CA ASN A 103 -33.15 -40.22 -5.95
C ASN A 103 -32.54 -40.70 -4.63
N PRO A 104 -33.29 -41.40 -3.76
CA PRO A 104 -32.71 -42.01 -2.57
C PRO A 104 -31.55 -42.95 -2.92
N GLY A 105 -30.40 -42.72 -2.29
CA GLY A 105 -29.14 -43.40 -2.59
C GLY A 105 -28.31 -42.74 -3.70
N GLY A 106 -28.76 -41.60 -4.22
CA GLY A 106 -28.02 -40.77 -5.17
C GLY A 106 -26.94 -39.93 -4.49
N ASN A 107 -26.00 -39.39 -5.28
CA ASN A 107 -24.86 -38.65 -4.77
C ASN A 107 -25.16 -37.15 -4.73
N LEU A 108 -24.72 -36.47 -3.65
CA LEU A 108 -24.64 -35.02 -3.60
C LEU A 108 -23.29 -34.57 -4.15
N THR A 109 -23.32 -33.58 -5.04
CA THR A 109 -22.13 -33.08 -5.72
C THR A 109 -21.90 -31.60 -5.46
N ARG A 110 -20.64 -31.20 -5.37
CA ARG A 110 -20.16 -29.81 -5.34
C ARG A 110 -19.34 -29.54 -6.59
N LYS A 111 -19.58 -28.41 -7.24
CA LYS A 111 -18.78 -27.93 -8.37
C LYS A 111 -18.26 -26.54 -8.04
N TYR A 112 -16.96 -26.34 -8.23
CA TYR A 112 -16.27 -25.07 -7.99
C TYR A 112 -15.82 -24.47 -9.33
N ASN A 113 -16.20 -23.24 -9.64
CA ASN A 113 -15.88 -22.58 -10.90
C ASN A 113 -16.18 -23.46 -12.13
N LYS A 114 -15.21 -23.55 -13.04
CA LYS A 114 -15.29 -24.35 -14.27
C LYS A 114 -14.83 -25.81 -14.08
N SER A 115 -14.57 -26.24 -12.84
CA SER A 115 -14.10 -27.60 -12.52
C SER A 115 -15.16 -28.69 -12.76
N LEU A 116 -14.74 -29.95 -12.68
CA LEU A 116 -15.67 -31.08 -12.68
C LEU A 116 -16.38 -31.17 -11.33
N ALA A 117 -17.67 -31.55 -11.35
CA ALA A 117 -18.42 -31.77 -10.12
C ALA A 117 -17.84 -32.96 -9.35
N VAL A 118 -17.54 -32.74 -8.07
CA VAL A 118 -17.00 -33.74 -7.14
C VAL A 118 -18.12 -34.25 -6.25
N VAL A 119 -18.13 -35.55 -5.97
CA VAL A 119 -19.06 -36.16 -5.01
C VAL A 119 -18.60 -35.82 -3.60
N ILE A 120 -19.46 -35.14 -2.85
CA ILE A 120 -19.20 -34.76 -1.45
C ILE A 120 -19.98 -35.62 -0.44
N ALA A 121 -21.06 -36.27 -0.89
CA ALA A 121 -21.78 -37.27 -0.11
C ALA A 121 -22.28 -38.39 -1.03
N GLU A 122 -22.05 -39.63 -0.63
CA GLU A 122 -22.61 -40.82 -1.28
C GLU A 122 -23.89 -41.27 -0.54
N ASP A 123 -24.72 -42.06 -1.22
CA ASP A 123 -25.91 -42.71 -0.63
C ASP A 123 -26.89 -41.75 0.08
N VAL A 124 -27.12 -40.57 -0.51
CA VAL A 124 -27.99 -39.55 0.09
C VAL A 124 -29.46 -39.94 -0.07
N TYR A 125 -30.16 -40.10 1.05
CA TYR A 125 -31.58 -40.46 1.06
C TYR A 125 -32.52 -39.25 1.02
N GLN A 126 -32.09 -38.11 1.57
CA GLN A 126 -32.86 -36.89 1.60
C GLN A 126 -31.93 -35.67 1.62
N PHE A 127 -32.15 -34.77 0.66
CA PHE A 127 -31.58 -33.43 0.61
C PHE A 127 -32.70 -32.49 0.16
N ASP A 128 -32.95 -31.44 0.94
CA ASP A 128 -34.03 -30.49 0.70
C ASP A 128 -33.56 -29.07 1.01
N LEU A 129 -33.62 -28.20 0.01
CA LEU A 129 -33.37 -26.76 0.15
C LEU A 129 -34.70 -26.02 0.19
N SER A 130 -35.11 -25.68 1.41
CA SER A 130 -36.33 -24.91 1.66
C SER A 130 -36.01 -23.43 1.83
N TYR A 131 -36.35 -22.61 0.83
CA TYR A 131 -36.06 -21.17 0.85
C TYR A 131 -37.16 -20.35 1.51
N LEU A 132 -36.76 -19.53 2.47
CA LEU A 132 -37.57 -18.41 2.96
C LEU A 132 -37.16 -17.15 2.18
N THR A 133 -38.05 -16.66 1.32
CA THR A 133 -37.76 -15.46 0.52
C THR A 133 -38.60 -14.30 1.00
N ARG A 134 -37.95 -13.13 1.13
CA ARG A 134 -38.64 -11.84 1.25
C ARG A 134 -38.14 -10.94 0.13
N THR A 135 -39.05 -10.26 -0.56
CA THR A 135 -38.67 -9.19 -1.46
C THR A 135 -38.42 -7.95 -0.63
N ILE A 136 -37.17 -7.50 -0.57
CA ILE A 136 -36.83 -6.20 0.00
C ILE A 136 -36.91 -5.20 -1.15
N LYS A 137 -37.90 -4.30 -1.12
CA LYS A 137 -37.88 -3.16 -2.05
C LYS A 137 -36.81 -2.19 -1.52
N PRO A 138 -35.80 -1.81 -2.32
CA PRO A 138 -34.86 -0.79 -1.87
C PRO A 138 -35.61 0.49 -1.47
N PRO A 139 -35.12 1.25 -0.49
CA PRO A 139 -35.71 2.55 -0.18
C PRO A 139 -35.77 3.42 -1.45
N ALA A 140 -36.83 4.23 -1.55
CA ALA A 140 -36.98 5.20 -2.63
C ALA A 140 -35.84 6.22 -2.54
N ARG A 141 -35.29 6.57 -3.69
CA ARG A 141 -34.19 7.53 -3.84
C ARG A 141 -34.40 8.38 -5.09
N ALA A 142 -33.65 9.46 -5.22
CA ALA A 142 -33.76 10.35 -6.37
C ALA A 142 -33.48 9.61 -7.68
N CYS A 143 -34.38 9.78 -8.66
CA CYS A 143 -34.26 9.25 -10.01
C CYS A 143 -34.28 10.40 -11.01
N CYS A 144 -33.17 10.62 -11.73
CA CYS A 144 -33.05 11.69 -12.71
C CYS A 144 -33.38 11.21 -14.12
N TYR A 145 -34.32 11.87 -14.79
CA TYR A 145 -34.72 11.54 -16.16
C TYR A 145 -34.06 12.46 -17.18
N ILE A 146 -34.07 12.01 -18.46
CA ILE A 146 -33.47 12.73 -19.59
C ILE A 146 -34.06 14.12 -19.85
N ASP A 147 -35.27 14.41 -19.38
CA ASP A 147 -35.90 15.73 -19.48
C ASP A 147 -35.54 16.67 -18.30
N GLY A 148 -34.72 16.19 -17.36
CA GLY A 148 -34.31 16.91 -16.16
C GLY A 148 -35.29 16.79 -15.00
N THR A 149 -36.37 15.99 -15.13
CA THR A 149 -37.27 15.72 -14.00
C THR A 149 -36.63 14.75 -13.00
N CYS A 150 -37.07 14.85 -11.74
CA CYS A 150 -36.64 13.99 -10.65
C CYS A 150 -37.86 13.37 -9.97
N ASP A 151 -37.86 12.05 -9.76
CA ASP A 151 -38.85 11.35 -8.92
C ASP A 151 -38.17 10.47 -7.85
N ASP A 152 -38.73 10.42 -6.64
CA ASP A 152 -38.28 9.50 -5.59
C ASP A 152 -38.89 8.11 -5.79
N VAL A 153 -38.14 7.18 -6.40
CA VAL A 153 -38.58 5.82 -6.71
C VAL A 153 -37.49 4.79 -6.38
N SER A 154 -37.82 3.50 -6.43
CA SER A 154 -36.78 2.47 -6.26
C SER A 154 -35.81 2.47 -7.46
N PRO A 155 -34.55 2.04 -7.30
CA PRO A 155 -33.58 1.94 -8.40
C PRO A 155 -34.08 1.11 -9.58
N ASP A 156 -34.77 0.01 -9.28
CA ASP A 156 -35.33 -0.88 -10.29
C ASP A 156 -36.42 -0.18 -11.10
N ASP A 157 -37.32 0.55 -10.41
CA ASP A 157 -38.37 1.34 -11.05
C ASP A 157 -37.75 2.51 -11.86
N CYS A 158 -36.71 3.15 -11.34
CA CYS A 158 -36.00 4.24 -11.98
C CYS A 158 -35.39 3.81 -13.33
N THR A 159 -34.59 2.74 -13.29
CA THR A 159 -33.93 2.19 -14.48
C THR A 159 -34.96 1.68 -15.49
N SER A 160 -36.03 1.03 -15.01
CA SER A 160 -37.11 0.53 -15.87
C SER A 160 -37.87 1.65 -16.60
N ASN A 161 -37.95 2.84 -16.00
CA ASN A 161 -38.55 4.03 -16.60
C ASN A 161 -37.55 4.88 -17.39
N GLY A 162 -36.31 4.41 -17.57
CA GLY A 162 -35.27 5.10 -18.34
C GLY A 162 -34.64 6.30 -17.63
N GLY A 163 -34.74 6.35 -16.29
CA GLY A 163 -34.03 7.30 -15.45
C GLY A 163 -32.75 6.71 -14.87
N LEU A 164 -31.92 7.56 -14.30
CA LEU A 164 -30.69 7.21 -13.60
C LEU A 164 -30.90 7.35 -12.08
N ALA A 165 -30.77 6.24 -11.36
CA ALA A 165 -30.95 6.21 -9.92
C ALA A 165 -29.70 6.74 -9.23
N LYS A 166 -29.87 7.67 -8.29
CA LYS A 166 -28.76 8.29 -7.56
C LYS A 166 -28.38 7.48 -6.31
N THR A 167 -27.51 8.03 -5.45
CA THR A 167 -26.97 7.34 -4.27
C THR A 167 -28.06 6.97 -3.25
N ARG A 168 -27.75 6.06 -2.30
CA ARG A 168 -28.72 5.44 -1.38
C ARG A 168 -29.52 6.45 -0.53
N ASN A 169 -28.96 7.62 -0.25
CA ASN A 169 -29.56 8.68 0.59
C ASN A 169 -30.05 9.90 -0.20
N SER A 170 -30.05 9.84 -1.53
CA SER A 170 -30.50 10.94 -2.38
C SER A 170 -32.03 11.07 -2.39
N ALA A 171 -32.53 12.31 -2.33
CA ALA A 171 -33.95 12.64 -2.52
C ALA A 171 -34.09 13.82 -3.47
N CYS A 172 -35.18 13.88 -4.25
CA CYS A 172 -35.38 14.93 -5.24
C CYS A 172 -35.51 16.36 -4.66
N GLU A 173 -35.72 16.49 -3.36
CA GLU A 173 -35.69 17.80 -2.67
C GLU A 173 -34.27 18.36 -2.54
N SER A 174 -33.25 17.49 -2.51
CA SER A 174 -31.83 17.83 -2.35
C SER A 174 -30.97 17.49 -3.57
N THR A 175 -31.54 16.82 -4.57
CA THR A 175 -30.85 16.38 -5.78
C THR A 175 -31.22 17.27 -6.97
N ASP A 176 -30.25 17.99 -7.50
CA ASP A 176 -30.41 18.81 -8.70
C ASP A 176 -29.94 18.02 -9.92
N CYS A 177 -30.88 17.38 -10.62
CA CYS A 177 -30.59 16.53 -11.79
C CYS A 177 -29.98 17.25 -13.01
N ILE A 178 -29.68 18.55 -12.88
CA ILE A 178 -28.96 19.32 -13.87
C ILE A 178 -27.54 19.59 -13.36
N GLY A 179 -26.58 19.40 -14.24
CA GLY A 179 -25.16 19.62 -14.04
C GLY A 179 -24.49 20.26 -15.26
N ALA A 180 -23.28 20.76 -15.10
CA ALA A 180 -22.46 21.23 -16.20
C ALA A 180 -21.99 20.04 -17.07
N CYS A 181 -22.25 20.11 -18.36
CA CYS A 181 -21.75 19.16 -19.34
C CYS A 181 -20.66 19.82 -20.20
N CYS A 182 -19.43 19.38 -20.00
CA CYS A 182 -18.29 19.79 -20.80
C CYS A 182 -18.23 18.96 -22.09
N MET A 183 -18.27 19.65 -23.21
CA MET A 183 -18.11 19.06 -24.54
C MET A 183 -16.64 18.93 -24.91
N GLU A 184 -16.34 18.04 -25.85
CA GLU A 184 -14.99 17.79 -26.40
C GLU A 184 -14.24 19.05 -26.86
N ASN A 185 -14.97 20.06 -27.33
CA ASN A 185 -14.40 21.33 -27.79
C ASN A 185 -14.19 22.37 -26.68
N GLY A 186 -14.27 21.97 -25.42
CA GLY A 186 -14.15 22.85 -24.25
C GLY A 186 -15.37 23.73 -23.96
N SER A 187 -16.45 23.62 -24.74
CA SER A 187 -17.70 24.35 -24.48
C SER A 187 -18.54 23.66 -23.40
N CYS A 188 -19.34 24.42 -22.65
CA CYS A 188 -20.14 23.92 -21.55
C CYS A 188 -21.64 24.17 -21.77
N VAL A 189 -22.48 23.20 -21.43
CA VAL A 189 -23.94 23.33 -21.37
C VAL A 189 -24.52 22.71 -20.10
N ASP A 190 -25.40 23.43 -19.40
CA ASP A 190 -26.16 22.88 -18.27
C ASP A 190 -27.19 21.86 -18.78
N THR A 191 -27.02 20.57 -18.46
CA THR A 191 -27.94 19.51 -18.84
C THR A 191 -27.92 18.37 -17.81
N ASN A 192 -28.62 17.26 -18.02
CA ASN A 192 -28.54 16.10 -17.13
C ASN A 192 -27.50 15.09 -17.63
N GLU A 193 -27.05 14.23 -16.73
CA GLU A 193 -26.06 13.19 -16.99
C GLU A 193 -26.41 12.33 -18.22
N LEU A 194 -27.63 11.79 -18.27
CA LEU A 194 -28.10 10.92 -19.36
C LEU A 194 -28.04 11.59 -20.73
N LYS A 195 -28.18 12.92 -20.80
CA LYS A 195 -28.08 13.69 -22.04
C LYS A 195 -26.65 14.11 -22.34
N CYS A 196 -25.84 14.38 -21.31
CA CYS A 196 -24.44 14.71 -21.46
C CYS A 196 -23.66 13.53 -22.06
N THR A 197 -23.85 12.33 -21.50
CA THR A 197 -23.11 11.11 -21.83
C THR A 197 -23.60 10.39 -23.08
N GLN A 198 -24.61 10.91 -23.79
CA GLN A 198 -24.98 10.41 -25.13
C GLN A 198 -23.84 10.51 -26.13
N ASN A 199 -22.95 11.48 -25.95
CA ASN A 199 -21.66 11.54 -26.64
C ASN A 199 -20.58 11.07 -25.66
N PRO A 200 -19.84 9.98 -25.94
CA PRO A 200 -18.80 9.48 -25.05
C PRO A 200 -17.65 10.47 -24.82
N ASN A 201 -17.50 11.48 -25.68
CA ASN A 201 -16.44 12.49 -25.56
C ASN A 201 -16.84 13.69 -24.67
N ASN A 202 -18.07 13.72 -24.15
CA ASN A 202 -18.51 14.75 -23.21
C ASN A 202 -18.29 14.28 -21.77
N ARG A 203 -17.88 15.19 -20.89
CA ARG A 203 -17.69 14.93 -19.45
C ARG A 203 -18.74 15.70 -18.64
N TYR A 204 -19.52 14.98 -17.84
CA TYR A 204 -20.50 15.56 -16.93
C TYR A 204 -19.84 15.87 -15.59
N ARG A 205 -20.08 17.06 -15.02
CA ARG A 205 -19.45 17.56 -13.79
C ARG A 205 -20.24 17.27 -12.52
N GLY A 206 -21.04 16.20 -12.55
CA GLY A 206 -21.95 15.87 -11.46
C GLY A 206 -23.21 16.74 -11.42
N ASP A 207 -24.17 16.30 -10.62
CA ASP A 207 -25.44 16.99 -10.40
C ASP A 207 -25.26 18.27 -9.57
N GLY A 208 -26.08 19.29 -9.82
CA GLY A 208 -25.99 20.60 -9.14
C GLY A 208 -24.87 21.52 -9.66
N SER A 209 -23.87 21.01 -10.37
CA SER A 209 -22.83 21.82 -11.01
C SER A 209 -23.41 22.74 -12.10
N ARG A 210 -22.76 23.87 -12.37
CA ARG A 210 -23.22 24.86 -13.35
C ARG A 210 -22.09 25.34 -14.22
N CYS A 211 -22.33 25.52 -15.51
CA CYS A 211 -21.34 26.04 -16.46
C CYS A 211 -20.85 27.46 -16.12
N ALA A 212 -21.54 28.18 -15.23
CA ALA A 212 -21.10 29.46 -14.72
C ALA A 212 -19.90 29.35 -13.77
N ASP A 213 -19.79 28.21 -13.07
CA ASP A 213 -18.82 27.97 -12.00
C ASP A 213 -17.90 26.76 -12.31
N ALA A 214 -18.30 25.89 -13.24
CA ALA A 214 -17.53 24.75 -13.70
C ALA A 214 -16.47 25.18 -14.72
N THR A 215 -15.21 24.94 -14.40
CA THR A 215 -14.15 24.86 -15.40
C THR A 215 -14.38 23.62 -16.26
N CYS A 216 -14.27 23.76 -17.58
CA CYS A 216 -14.18 22.63 -18.50
C CYS A 216 -12.73 22.52 -18.96
N PRO A 217 -11.83 21.90 -18.16
CA PRO A 217 -10.45 21.70 -18.56
C PRO A 217 -10.46 20.66 -19.67
N ASN A 218 -9.77 21.01 -20.76
CA ASN A 218 -9.10 20.14 -21.74
C ASN A 218 -8.57 20.97 -22.92
N ALA A 219 -8.93 22.26 -23.01
CA ALA A 219 -8.21 23.20 -23.85
C ALA A 219 -7.16 23.95 -23.02
N LEU A 220 -5.96 23.39 -22.90
CA LEU A 220 -4.80 24.13 -22.40
C LEU A 220 -4.40 25.19 -23.43
N GLU A 221 -3.99 26.36 -22.96
CA GLU A 221 -3.27 27.33 -23.76
C GLU A 221 -1.77 26.99 -23.70
N VAL A 222 -1.30 26.33 -24.77
CA VAL A 222 0.10 25.94 -24.93
C VAL A 222 0.87 27.09 -25.59
N LEU A 223 1.83 27.66 -24.86
CA LEU A 223 2.77 28.62 -25.43
C LEU A 223 3.91 27.87 -26.13
N MET A 224 3.84 27.74 -27.45
CA MET A 224 4.85 27.05 -28.24
C MET A 224 5.97 28.01 -28.66
N VAL A 225 7.19 27.72 -28.19
CA VAL A 225 8.41 28.44 -28.55
C VAL A 225 8.95 27.87 -29.85
N VAL A 226 9.11 28.73 -30.86
CA VAL A 226 9.45 28.33 -32.23
C VAL A 226 10.60 29.13 -32.81
N SER A 227 11.13 28.65 -33.94
CA SER A 227 12.15 29.36 -34.73
C SER A 227 11.72 30.78 -35.17
N GLU A 228 10.48 30.94 -35.62
CA GLU A 228 9.93 32.18 -36.18
C GLU A 228 8.46 32.35 -35.76
N GLY A 229 8.19 33.16 -34.73
CA GLY A 229 6.87 33.21 -34.07
C GLY A 229 5.71 33.79 -34.90
N SER A 230 6.02 34.64 -35.88
CA SER A 230 5.00 35.24 -36.77
C SER A 230 4.70 34.42 -38.03
N SER A 231 5.53 33.41 -38.32
CA SER A 231 5.43 32.58 -39.51
C SER A 231 6.10 31.22 -39.21
N PRO A 232 5.48 30.41 -38.33
CA PRO A 232 6.02 29.12 -37.90
C PRO A 232 6.34 28.23 -39.11
N VAL A 233 7.41 27.43 -38.99
CA VAL A 233 7.79 26.52 -40.08
C VAL A 233 6.84 25.33 -40.14
N ALA A 234 6.86 24.57 -41.25
CA ALA A 234 5.96 23.44 -41.44
C ALA A 234 6.02 22.40 -40.30
N ALA A 235 7.21 22.19 -39.72
CA ALA A 235 7.39 21.29 -38.59
C ALA A 235 6.72 21.79 -37.31
N ASP A 236 6.67 23.10 -37.06
CA ASP A 236 5.96 23.70 -35.93
C ASP A 236 4.44 23.64 -36.16
N VAL A 237 3.98 23.91 -37.40
CA VAL A 237 2.56 23.80 -37.76
C VAL A 237 2.04 22.37 -37.59
N ALA A 238 2.88 21.36 -37.85
CA ALA A 238 2.52 19.97 -37.59
C ALA A 238 2.35 19.65 -36.09
N ARG A 239 3.21 20.22 -35.22
CA ARG A 239 3.07 20.13 -33.76
C ARG A 239 1.80 20.80 -33.27
N GLN A 240 1.54 22.02 -33.75
CA GLN A 240 0.29 22.74 -33.47
C GLN A 240 -0.93 21.87 -33.84
N ALA A 241 -0.94 21.29 -35.04
CA ALA A 241 -2.07 20.48 -35.50
C ALA A 241 -2.33 19.25 -34.60
N LEU A 242 -1.29 18.62 -34.06
CA LEU A 242 -1.43 17.52 -33.09
C LEU A 242 -2.04 18.03 -31.77
N MET A 243 -1.49 19.10 -31.19
CA MET A 243 -1.99 19.68 -29.94
C MET A 243 -3.44 20.16 -30.08
N GLU A 244 -3.79 20.82 -31.19
CA GLU A 244 -5.16 21.24 -31.50
C GLU A 244 -6.11 20.05 -31.73
N SER A 245 -5.60 18.94 -32.26
CA SER A 245 -6.40 17.71 -32.40
C SER A 245 -6.77 17.07 -31.06
N TRP A 246 -5.99 17.35 -30.01
CA TRP A 246 -6.28 16.95 -28.63
C TRP A 246 -7.14 17.96 -27.87
N GLY A 247 -7.54 19.06 -28.52
CA GLY A 247 -8.42 20.10 -27.95
C GLY A 247 -7.70 21.31 -27.36
N HIS A 248 -6.37 21.34 -27.35
CA HIS A 248 -5.59 22.47 -26.85
C HIS A 248 -5.57 23.66 -27.82
N SER A 249 -5.36 24.86 -27.28
CA SER A 249 -5.07 26.07 -28.06
C SER A 249 -3.56 26.32 -28.06
N VAL A 250 -3.02 26.82 -29.16
CA VAL A 250 -1.58 27.05 -29.31
C VAL A 250 -1.30 28.49 -29.70
N SER A 251 -0.55 29.19 -28.87
CA SER A 251 0.06 30.48 -29.21
C SER A 251 1.55 30.32 -29.48
N TYR A 252 2.07 31.22 -30.32
CA TYR A 252 3.47 31.19 -30.74
C TYR A 252 4.29 32.28 -30.07
N ILE A 253 5.51 31.94 -29.70
CA ILE A 253 6.54 32.93 -29.35
C ILE A 253 7.85 32.64 -30.07
N ASP A 254 8.47 33.71 -30.59
CA ASP A 254 9.74 33.63 -31.29
C ASP A 254 10.88 33.35 -30.29
N ASN A 255 11.79 32.44 -30.60
CA ASN A 255 12.92 32.13 -29.71
C ASN A 255 13.86 33.34 -29.45
N ARG A 256 13.81 34.39 -30.28
CA ARG A 256 14.55 35.66 -30.06
C ARG A 256 13.78 36.65 -29.18
N ALA A 257 12.58 36.31 -28.72
CA ALA A 257 11.78 37.15 -27.85
C ALA A 257 12.58 37.56 -26.60
N SER A 258 12.34 38.80 -26.15
CA SER A 258 12.92 39.32 -24.92
C SER A 258 12.28 38.64 -23.71
N GLN A 259 12.99 38.57 -22.58
CA GLN A 259 12.45 37.98 -21.33
C GLN A 259 11.11 38.62 -20.95
N THR A 260 10.99 39.95 -21.03
CA THR A 260 9.73 40.65 -20.72
C THR A 260 8.56 40.23 -21.61
N THR A 261 8.82 39.90 -22.87
CA THR A 261 7.79 39.38 -23.79
C THR A 261 7.41 37.95 -23.41
N ILE A 262 8.38 37.13 -23.05
CA ILE A 262 8.18 35.76 -22.57
C ILE A 262 7.33 35.78 -21.29
N ASP A 263 7.72 36.56 -20.29
CA ASP A 263 7.01 36.66 -19.01
C ASP A 263 5.52 37.07 -19.22
N SER A 264 5.26 37.96 -20.18
CA SER A 264 3.90 38.38 -20.52
C SER A 264 3.09 37.27 -21.19
N ALA A 265 3.70 36.47 -22.06
CA ALA A 265 3.04 35.37 -22.76
C ALA A 265 2.80 34.17 -21.83
N VAL A 266 3.78 33.88 -20.97
CA VAL A 266 3.70 32.86 -19.92
C VAL A 266 2.55 33.14 -18.96
N ALA A 267 2.31 34.41 -18.59
CA ALA A 267 1.20 34.77 -17.71
C ALA A 267 -0.20 34.49 -18.30
N SER A 268 -0.29 34.20 -19.59
CA SER A 268 -1.54 33.86 -20.29
C SER A 268 -1.59 32.41 -20.79
N ALA A 269 -0.60 31.60 -20.46
CA ALA A 269 -0.48 30.22 -20.90
C ALA A 269 -0.47 29.27 -19.70
N ASP A 270 -0.91 28.03 -19.92
CA ASP A 270 -0.94 26.99 -18.89
C ASP A 270 0.38 26.20 -18.87
N VAL A 271 1.03 26.06 -20.02
CA VAL A 271 2.26 25.30 -20.19
C VAL A 271 3.09 25.82 -21.36
N VAL A 272 4.41 25.74 -21.24
CA VAL A 272 5.35 26.08 -22.31
C VAL A 272 5.79 24.82 -23.04
N TYR A 273 5.78 24.87 -24.37
CA TYR A 273 6.34 23.82 -25.22
C TYR A 273 7.53 24.35 -26.02
N ILE A 274 8.72 23.77 -25.82
CA ILE A 274 9.94 24.13 -26.55
C ILE A 274 10.09 23.20 -27.75
N SER A 275 9.80 23.71 -28.95
CA SER A 275 9.95 22.96 -30.20
C SER A 275 11.43 22.70 -30.50
N GLU A 276 11.76 21.54 -31.04
CA GLU A 276 13.09 21.24 -31.60
C GLU A 276 13.51 22.23 -32.70
N THR A 277 12.58 22.96 -33.33
CA THR A 277 12.95 23.92 -34.39
C THR A 277 13.69 25.15 -33.86
N VAL A 278 13.70 25.37 -32.55
CA VAL A 278 14.33 26.54 -31.95
C VAL A 278 15.83 26.59 -32.21
N ASN A 279 16.41 27.77 -32.08
CA ASN A 279 17.87 27.88 -31.96
C ASN A 279 18.20 27.90 -30.46
N PRO A 280 18.91 26.88 -29.93
CA PRO A 280 19.20 26.79 -28.49
C PRO A 280 19.96 28.01 -27.97
N ALA A 281 20.83 28.62 -28.77
CA ALA A 281 21.56 29.83 -28.38
C ALA A 281 20.65 31.07 -28.21
N ASN A 282 19.49 31.11 -28.87
CA ASN A 282 18.51 32.19 -28.69
C ASN A 282 17.64 31.96 -27.45
N VAL A 283 17.31 30.70 -27.14
CA VAL A 283 16.50 30.31 -25.99
C VAL A 283 17.31 30.42 -24.70
N GLY A 284 18.44 29.71 -24.63
CA GLY A 284 19.29 29.64 -23.43
C GLY A 284 18.48 29.41 -22.16
N ALA A 285 18.85 30.10 -21.08
CA ALA A 285 18.22 29.96 -19.77
C ALA A 285 16.89 30.72 -19.57
N LYS A 286 16.27 31.26 -20.63
CA LYS A 286 15.09 32.17 -20.50
C LYS A 286 13.85 31.52 -19.85
N PHE A 287 13.74 30.19 -19.94
CA PHE A 287 12.60 29.44 -19.42
C PHE A 287 12.89 28.69 -18.11
N VAL A 288 14.11 28.77 -17.57
CA VAL A 288 14.50 28.08 -16.32
C VAL A 288 13.62 28.52 -15.15
N ASN A 289 13.45 29.83 -15.01
CA ASN A 289 12.75 30.45 -13.87
C ASN A 289 11.25 30.67 -14.09
N VAL A 290 10.66 30.04 -15.12
CA VAL A 290 9.23 30.15 -15.41
C VAL A 290 8.42 29.30 -14.43
N ALA A 291 7.39 29.86 -13.80
CA ALA A 291 6.63 29.17 -12.76
C ALA A 291 5.67 28.08 -13.30
N ILE A 292 5.21 28.20 -14.54
CA ILE A 292 4.39 27.16 -15.19
C ILE A 292 5.27 26.02 -15.71
N GLY A 293 4.64 24.91 -16.11
CA GLY A 293 5.34 23.76 -16.66
C GLY A 293 6.09 24.04 -17.96
N VAL A 294 7.18 23.30 -18.19
CA VAL A 294 7.96 23.35 -19.44
C VAL A 294 8.17 21.95 -19.99
N VAL A 295 7.74 21.72 -21.23
CA VAL A 295 8.02 20.51 -22.01
C VAL A 295 9.06 20.83 -23.08
N ASN A 296 10.17 20.09 -23.10
CA ASN A 296 11.31 20.34 -23.98
C ASN A 296 11.55 19.20 -24.98
N GLU A 297 11.61 19.52 -26.27
CA GLU A 297 12.14 18.61 -27.29
C GLU A 297 13.63 18.85 -27.59
N GLU A 298 14.10 20.09 -27.46
CA GLU A 298 15.42 20.50 -27.93
C GLU A 298 16.52 19.96 -27.01
N MET A 299 17.23 18.94 -27.49
CA MET A 299 18.24 18.21 -26.72
C MET A 299 19.40 19.12 -26.24
N MET A 300 19.72 20.17 -27.00
CA MET A 300 20.80 21.10 -26.69
C MET A 300 20.45 22.10 -25.58
N LEU A 301 19.26 22.03 -24.99
CA LEU A 301 18.82 22.88 -23.86
C LEU A 301 18.66 22.11 -22.54
N THR A 302 18.94 20.81 -22.54
CA THR A 302 18.77 19.95 -21.36
C THR A 302 19.64 20.39 -20.18
N ASP A 303 20.84 20.90 -20.45
CA ASP A 303 21.72 21.46 -19.44
C ASP A 303 21.35 22.90 -19.05
N GLU A 304 20.92 23.74 -19.99
CA GLU A 304 20.42 25.07 -19.65
C GLU A 304 19.16 25.01 -18.76
N PHE A 305 18.29 24.02 -18.96
CA PHE A 305 17.10 23.79 -18.14
C PHE A 305 17.37 23.04 -16.83
N GLY A 306 18.62 22.63 -16.60
CA GLY A 306 19.06 22.06 -15.33
C GLY A 306 18.63 20.60 -15.12
N PHE A 307 18.22 19.89 -16.17
CA PHE A 307 17.99 18.45 -16.08
C PHE A 307 19.32 17.68 -15.94
N THR A 308 20.32 18.10 -16.71
CA THR A 308 21.59 17.40 -16.89
C THR A 308 22.78 18.35 -16.80
N SER A 309 23.97 17.83 -16.54
CA SER A 309 25.20 18.62 -16.44
C SER A 309 25.82 18.95 -17.80
N ALA A 310 25.27 18.40 -18.87
CA ALA A 310 25.71 18.57 -20.25
C ALA A 310 24.54 18.30 -21.20
N SER A 311 24.56 18.93 -22.37
CA SER A 311 23.55 18.73 -23.39
C SER A 311 23.39 17.26 -23.77
N SER A 312 22.16 16.86 -24.07
CA SER A 312 21.82 15.54 -24.57
C SER A 312 22.32 15.32 -25.99
N SER A 313 22.38 14.04 -26.38
CA SER A 313 22.75 13.59 -27.72
C SER A 313 21.56 12.93 -28.40
N ASN A 314 21.67 12.63 -29.70
CA ASN A 314 20.67 11.83 -30.39
C ASN A 314 21.27 10.68 -31.20
N SER A 315 20.42 9.73 -31.51
CA SER A 315 20.71 8.61 -32.41
C SER A 315 19.53 8.41 -33.35
N THR A 316 19.76 7.73 -34.47
CA THR A 316 18.68 7.39 -35.40
C THR A 316 18.06 6.06 -34.99
N GLY A 317 16.75 6.04 -34.81
CA GLY A 317 16.01 4.82 -34.48
C GLY A 317 14.50 5.02 -34.52
N THR A 318 13.77 4.02 -34.04
CA THR A 318 12.29 3.99 -34.06
C THR A 318 11.67 3.61 -32.73
N THR A 319 12.48 3.43 -31.69
CA THR A 319 12.05 2.72 -30.47
C THR A 319 12.47 3.47 -29.21
N VAL A 320 11.53 3.63 -28.29
CA VAL A 320 11.73 4.13 -26.92
C VAL A 320 11.28 3.02 -25.96
N THR A 321 12.11 2.69 -24.99
CA THR A 321 11.82 1.65 -23.98
C THR A 321 11.31 2.32 -22.72
N ILE A 322 10.01 2.16 -22.43
CA ILE A 322 9.43 2.61 -21.16
C ILE A 322 10.00 1.76 -20.03
N ILE A 323 10.56 2.40 -19.01
CA ILE A 323 11.12 1.74 -17.82
C ILE A 323 10.29 2.00 -16.56
N ASP A 324 9.54 3.10 -16.53
CA ASP A 324 8.55 3.42 -15.51
C ASP A 324 7.19 3.59 -16.16
N ASN A 325 6.23 2.75 -15.79
CA ASN A 325 4.82 2.80 -16.21
C ASN A 325 3.88 3.16 -15.05
N SER A 326 4.41 3.63 -13.92
CA SER A 326 3.62 4.21 -12.83
C SER A 326 3.46 5.72 -13.02
N HIS A 327 4.46 6.39 -13.59
CA HIS A 327 4.41 7.82 -13.87
C HIS A 327 3.24 8.19 -14.81
N TYR A 328 2.54 9.29 -14.53
CA TYR A 328 1.36 9.73 -15.29
C TYR A 328 1.58 9.70 -16.80
N ILE A 329 2.70 10.27 -17.29
CA ILE A 329 3.05 10.33 -18.72
C ILE A 329 2.96 8.97 -19.44
N THR A 330 3.28 7.86 -18.76
CA THR A 330 3.39 6.53 -19.33
C THR A 330 2.41 5.51 -18.74
N SER A 331 1.60 5.88 -17.75
CA SER A 331 0.75 4.94 -17.00
C SER A 331 -0.31 4.22 -17.84
N THR A 332 -0.69 4.79 -18.98
CA THR A 332 -1.60 4.14 -19.94
C THR A 332 -0.91 3.11 -20.85
N LEU A 333 0.41 2.98 -20.76
CA LEU A 333 1.24 2.11 -21.61
C LEU A 333 1.72 0.88 -20.81
N ARG A 334 1.23 -0.31 -21.17
CA ARG A 334 1.44 -1.56 -20.39
C ARG A 334 2.81 -2.30 -20.59
N GLN A 335 3.86 -1.65 -21.14
CA GLN A 335 5.23 -2.16 -21.49
C GLN A 335 5.29 -3.42 -22.42
N LEU A 336 6.27 -3.77 -23.29
CA LEU A 336 7.71 -3.52 -23.60
C LEU A 336 7.90 -2.74 -24.95
N PRO A 337 9.13 -2.51 -25.52
CA PRO A 337 9.53 -1.27 -26.18
C PRO A 337 8.45 -0.64 -27.07
N THR A 338 8.18 0.63 -26.83
CA THR A 338 7.21 1.42 -27.59
C THR A 338 7.85 1.85 -28.90
N ALA A 339 7.20 1.52 -30.02
CA ALA A 339 7.56 2.11 -31.29
C ALA A 339 7.34 3.62 -31.20
N ALA A 340 8.43 4.38 -31.11
CA ALA A 340 8.42 5.84 -31.01
C ALA A 340 7.89 6.46 -32.30
N THR A 341 8.39 5.96 -33.43
CA THR A 341 8.13 6.50 -34.77
C THR A 341 7.90 5.40 -35.82
N ASN A 342 7.17 5.73 -36.87
CA ASN A 342 6.85 4.81 -37.98
C ASN A 342 8.06 4.53 -38.90
N SER A 343 9.05 5.42 -38.89
CA SER A 343 10.32 5.31 -39.64
C SER A 343 11.49 5.83 -38.81
N ASP A 344 12.72 5.56 -39.26
CA ASP A 344 13.95 6.02 -38.60
C ASP A 344 13.94 7.54 -38.41
N GLN A 345 13.94 7.99 -37.15
CA GLN A 345 13.93 9.39 -36.73
C GLN A 345 15.04 9.66 -35.72
N PRO A 346 15.48 10.92 -35.53
CA PRO A 346 16.37 11.27 -34.44
C PRO A 346 15.65 11.16 -33.09
N LEU A 347 16.17 10.30 -32.22
CA LEU A 347 15.71 10.08 -30.85
C LEU A 347 16.77 10.57 -29.86
N THR A 348 16.34 11.35 -28.87
CA THR A 348 17.19 12.02 -27.89
C THR A 348 17.51 11.08 -26.73
N TYR A 349 18.73 11.14 -26.22
CA TYR A 349 19.14 10.48 -24.99
C TYR A 349 20.16 11.34 -24.23
N ASN A 350 20.14 11.20 -22.91
CA ASN A 350 21.04 11.90 -22.00
C ASN A 350 22.48 11.41 -22.18
N SER A 351 23.43 12.33 -22.06
CA SER A 351 24.87 12.02 -22.08
C SER A 351 25.67 12.67 -20.94
N GLY A 352 24.99 13.36 -20.02
CA GLY A 352 25.56 14.04 -18.86
C GLY A 352 25.09 13.45 -17.51
N ALA A 353 25.62 13.98 -16.40
CA ALA A 353 25.11 13.65 -15.07
C ALA A 353 23.73 14.28 -14.87
N MET A 354 22.76 13.54 -14.35
CA MET A 354 21.40 14.04 -14.10
C MET A 354 21.31 14.72 -12.74
N ALA A 355 20.39 15.68 -12.60
CA ALA A 355 20.08 16.25 -11.30
C ALA A 355 19.41 15.22 -10.38
N ALA A 356 19.49 15.44 -9.06
CA ALA A 356 18.95 14.52 -8.07
C ALA A 356 17.42 14.39 -8.13
N GLY A 357 16.71 15.45 -8.54
CA GLY A 357 15.26 15.45 -8.70
C GLY A 357 14.75 14.87 -10.04
N VAL A 358 15.63 14.32 -10.89
CA VAL A 358 15.22 13.77 -12.18
C VAL A 358 14.63 12.37 -12.02
N GLN A 359 13.39 12.21 -12.44
CA GLN A 359 12.69 10.95 -12.58
C GLN A 359 12.87 10.43 -14.02
N VAL A 360 13.53 9.28 -14.19
CA VAL A 360 13.75 8.68 -15.52
C VAL A 360 12.60 7.74 -15.86
N ILE A 361 11.89 8.04 -16.96
CA ILE A 361 10.64 7.36 -17.33
C ILE A 361 10.86 6.38 -18.49
N ALA A 362 11.70 6.75 -19.47
CA ALA A 362 12.01 5.90 -20.61
C ALA A 362 13.42 6.09 -21.15
N ASN A 363 13.93 5.05 -21.81
CA ASN A 363 15.27 4.99 -22.39
C ASN A 363 15.25 4.89 -23.92
N VAL A 364 16.32 5.38 -24.55
CA VAL A 364 16.68 5.13 -25.94
C VAL A 364 18.07 4.50 -25.93
N ALA A 365 18.19 3.29 -26.49
CA ALA A 365 19.44 2.53 -26.48
C ALA A 365 20.09 2.41 -25.07
N ASP A 366 19.25 2.12 -24.07
CA ASP A 366 19.60 1.97 -22.64
C ASP A 366 20.04 3.25 -21.91
N GLU A 367 19.99 4.40 -22.57
CA GLU A 367 20.27 5.72 -21.98
C GLU A 367 18.96 6.49 -21.71
N ALA A 368 18.90 7.25 -20.61
CA ALA A 368 17.72 8.03 -20.21
C ALA A 368 17.30 9.00 -21.31
N ALA A 369 16.03 9.00 -21.71
CA ALA A 369 15.55 9.74 -22.89
C ALA A 369 14.28 10.55 -22.63
N LEU A 370 13.32 9.96 -21.92
CA LEU A 370 12.16 10.65 -21.36
C LEU A 370 12.36 10.74 -19.86
N PHE A 371 12.38 11.96 -19.34
CA PHE A 371 12.53 12.20 -17.92
C PHE A 371 11.83 13.48 -17.51
N ALA A 372 11.43 13.53 -16.25
CA ALA A 372 10.66 14.61 -15.67
C ALA A 372 11.24 15.05 -14.32
N VAL A 373 10.86 16.25 -13.90
CA VAL A 373 11.20 16.83 -12.59
C VAL A 373 9.94 17.50 -12.05
N ASP A 374 9.56 17.19 -10.82
CA ASP A 374 8.40 17.80 -10.17
C ASP A 374 8.68 19.24 -9.70
N THR A 375 7.63 19.98 -9.39
CA THR A 375 7.78 21.31 -8.82
C THR A 375 8.48 21.21 -7.45
N GLY A 376 9.53 21.99 -7.25
CA GLY A 376 10.31 21.99 -6.01
C GLY A 376 11.51 21.04 -6.00
N ASP A 377 11.53 20.04 -6.90
CA ASP A 377 12.61 19.07 -6.96
C ASP A 377 13.93 19.66 -7.48
N ALA A 378 15.04 19.06 -7.08
CA ALA A 378 16.38 19.58 -7.34
C ALA A 378 16.79 19.45 -8.82
N LEU A 379 17.05 20.60 -9.45
CA LEU A 379 17.77 20.73 -10.72
C LEU A 379 19.29 20.71 -10.48
N VAL A 380 20.09 20.60 -11.54
CA VAL A 380 21.55 20.62 -11.46
C VAL A 380 22.02 21.88 -10.73
N GLY A 381 22.82 21.69 -9.67
CA GLY A 381 23.24 22.77 -8.78
C GLY A 381 22.32 23.01 -7.58
N ASP A 382 21.44 22.05 -7.27
CA ASP A 382 20.56 21.98 -6.09
C ASP A 382 19.52 23.12 -6.00
N SER A 383 19.20 23.74 -7.14
CA SER A 383 18.11 24.72 -7.21
C SER A 383 16.77 24.03 -7.42
N PRO A 384 15.70 24.39 -6.69
CA PRO A 384 14.38 23.79 -6.87
C PRO A 384 13.75 24.21 -8.20
N ALA A 385 13.11 23.28 -8.89
CA ALA A 385 12.36 23.55 -10.11
C ALA A 385 11.13 24.44 -9.82
N PRO A 386 10.99 25.63 -10.44
CA PRO A 386 9.87 26.53 -10.16
C PRO A 386 8.49 26.03 -10.61
N GLY A 387 8.48 25.03 -11.48
CA GLY A 387 7.30 24.30 -11.96
C GLY A 387 7.76 22.99 -12.58
N ARG A 388 6.83 22.09 -12.90
CA ARG A 388 7.13 20.80 -13.53
C ARG A 388 7.94 20.95 -14.82
N ARG A 389 8.84 20.00 -15.09
CA ARG A 389 9.72 20.00 -16.27
C ARG A 389 9.73 18.62 -16.92
N VAL A 390 9.66 18.57 -18.25
CA VAL A 390 9.73 17.31 -19.01
C VAL A 390 10.70 17.44 -20.17
N GLN A 391 11.58 16.45 -20.36
CA GLN A 391 12.33 16.24 -21.59
C GLN A 391 11.71 15.10 -22.39
N LEU A 392 11.35 15.34 -23.66
CA LEU A 392 10.84 14.31 -24.55
C LEU A 392 11.97 13.48 -25.18
N PRO A 393 11.72 12.18 -25.50
CA PRO A 393 12.75 11.25 -25.97
C PRO A 393 13.03 11.35 -27.48
N TRP A 394 12.61 12.44 -28.12
CA TRP A 394 12.80 12.71 -29.53
C TRP A 394 13.12 14.17 -29.76
N GLY A 395 13.79 14.43 -30.88
CA GLY A 395 14.40 15.73 -31.14
C GLY A 395 15.70 15.53 -31.90
N GLY A 396 16.03 16.53 -32.70
CA GLY A 396 17.18 16.55 -33.58
C GLY A 396 16.87 17.14 -34.94
N THR A 397 17.94 17.53 -35.63
CA THR A 397 17.86 18.05 -36.99
C THR A 397 17.13 17.07 -37.90
N GLY A 398 15.98 17.51 -38.42
CA GLY A 398 15.17 16.74 -39.37
C GLY A 398 14.11 15.84 -38.72
N PHE A 399 13.88 15.93 -37.41
CA PHE A 399 12.78 15.24 -36.74
C PHE A 399 11.41 15.62 -37.34
N ASP A 400 10.64 14.62 -37.75
CA ASP A 400 9.28 14.79 -38.24
C ASP A 400 8.27 14.29 -37.21
N VAL A 401 7.57 15.23 -36.57
CA VAL A 401 6.55 14.92 -35.54
C VAL A 401 5.39 14.10 -36.09
N THR A 402 5.13 14.14 -37.40
CA THR A 402 4.05 13.37 -38.02
C THR A 402 4.36 11.88 -38.12
N GLU A 403 5.63 11.50 -37.91
CA GLU A 403 6.06 10.11 -37.86
C GLU A 403 5.84 9.47 -36.48
N LEU A 404 5.43 10.23 -35.46
CA LEU A 404 5.08 9.69 -34.14
C LEU A 404 3.91 8.69 -34.24
N THR A 405 4.06 7.55 -33.58
CA THR A 405 2.97 6.56 -33.43
C THR A 405 1.89 7.09 -32.48
N ASP A 406 0.71 6.48 -32.48
CA ASP A 406 -0.38 6.85 -31.56
C ASP A 406 0.05 6.79 -30.08
N ALA A 407 0.88 5.81 -29.71
CA ALA A 407 1.42 5.68 -28.37
C ALA A 407 2.35 6.85 -28.01
N SER A 408 3.15 7.33 -28.96
CA SER A 408 4.09 8.43 -28.72
C SER A 408 3.45 9.80 -28.80
N GLN A 409 2.40 9.94 -29.63
CA GLN A 409 1.47 11.07 -29.56
C GLN A 409 0.80 11.14 -28.19
N ASN A 410 0.44 9.99 -27.61
CA ASN A 410 -0.10 9.92 -26.25
C ASN A 410 0.93 10.36 -25.19
N ILE A 411 2.20 9.93 -25.29
CA ILE A 411 3.28 10.43 -24.42
C ILE A 411 3.42 11.95 -24.53
N MET A 412 3.43 12.50 -25.75
CA MET A 412 3.52 13.95 -25.98
C MET A 412 2.34 14.69 -25.34
N LYS A 413 1.13 14.18 -25.53
CA LYS A 413 -0.10 14.73 -24.94
C LYS A 413 -0.02 14.73 -23.41
N ARG A 414 0.27 13.59 -22.80
CA ARG A 414 0.31 13.43 -21.34
C ARG A 414 1.47 14.20 -20.71
N ALA A 415 2.58 14.41 -21.42
CA ALA A 415 3.66 15.29 -20.97
C ALA A 415 3.19 16.76 -20.87
N ILE A 416 2.40 17.23 -21.84
CA ILE A 416 1.79 18.58 -21.82
C ILE A 416 0.81 18.70 -20.66
N GLU A 417 -0.07 17.71 -20.48
CA GLU A 417 -1.06 17.69 -19.40
C GLU A 417 -0.40 17.65 -18.01
N TRP A 418 0.57 16.77 -17.81
CA TRP A 418 1.30 16.66 -16.54
C TRP A 418 2.09 17.93 -16.21
N ALA A 419 2.80 18.49 -17.20
CA ALA A 419 3.53 19.74 -17.00
C ALA A 419 2.60 20.92 -16.67
N ALA A 420 1.38 20.93 -17.23
CA ALA A 420 0.35 21.92 -16.91
C ALA A 420 -0.31 21.72 -15.53
N GLY A 421 -0.05 20.58 -14.84
CA GLY A 421 -0.71 20.25 -13.57
C GLY A 421 -2.14 19.72 -13.74
N VAL A 422 -2.41 19.04 -14.87
CA VAL A 422 -3.74 18.55 -15.28
C VAL A 422 -3.74 17.02 -15.36
N ASP A 423 -2.86 16.38 -14.60
CA ASP A 423 -2.81 14.93 -14.43
C ASP A 423 -4.09 14.43 -13.77
N GLU A 424 -4.81 13.53 -14.45
CA GLU A 424 -5.85 12.71 -13.83
C GLU A 424 -5.19 11.92 -12.68
N GLY A 425 -5.39 12.38 -11.45
CA GLY A 425 -4.85 11.75 -10.23
C GLY A 425 -4.03 12.62 -9.28
N THR A 426 -4.01 13.94 -9.38
CA THR A 426 -3.72 14.80 -8.20
C THR A 426 -5.06 15.19 -7.55
N PRO A 427 -5.19 15.18 -6.20
CA PRO A 427 -6.47 15.30 -5.49
C PRO A 427 -7.30 16.45 -6.08
N TYR A 428 -8.41 16.12 -6.71
CA TYR A 428 -9.23 17.09 -7.40
C TYR A 428 -10.51 17.27 -6.59
N CYS A 429 -10.52 18.32 -5.77
CA CYS A 429 -11.72 18.70 -5.04
C CYS A 429 -12.71 19.44 -5.94
N GLY A 430 -13.95 18.96 -5.97
CA GLY A 430 -15.12 19.47 -6.67
C GLY A 430 -15.69 18.58 -7.79
N ASP A 431 -15.46 17.27 -7.81
CA ASP A 431 -16.09 16.35 -8.78
C ASP A 431 -17.34 15.58 -8.27
N GLY A 432 -17.57 15.65 -6.96
CA GLY A 432 -18.72 15.07 -6.26
C GLY A 432 -18.58 13.59 -5.88
N ASN A 433 -17.41 12.97 -6.07
CA ASN A 433 -17.08 11.64 -5.56
C ASN A 433 -15.86 11.73 -4.64
N CYS A 434 -15.80 10.89 -3.60
CA CYS A 434 -14.62 10.78 -2.76
C CYS A 434 -13.75 9.64 -3.31
N ASP A 435 -12.68 9.99 -4.03
CA ASP A 435 -11.78 9.03 -4.70
C ASP A 435 -10.63 8.56 -3.77
N ASP A 436 -9.93 7.47 -4.12
CA ASP A 436 -8.78 6.97 -3.36
C ASP A 436 -7.69 8.03 -3.23
N GLY A 437 -7.44 8.50 -2.00
CA GLY A 437 -6.49 9.58 -1.69
C GLY A 437 -7.12 10.95 -1.43
N GLU A 438 -8.45 11.04 -1.39
CA GLU A 438 -9.22 12.21 -0.96
C GLU A 438 -9.89 11.94 0.39
N ASP A 439 -9.90 12.93 1.28
CA ASP A 439 -10.57 12.86 2.58
C ASP A 439 -11.24 14.22 2.91
N PRO A 440 -12.10 14.32 3.95
CA PRO A 440 -12.68 15.58 4.41
C PRO A 440 -11.67 16.66 4.84
N CYS A 441 -10.41 16.29 5.02
CA CYS A 441 -9.31 17.12 5.54
C CYS A 441 -8.55 17.85 4.44
N THR A 442 -8.41 17.18 3.31
CA THR A 442 -7.73 17.59 2.09
C THR A 442 -8.73 18.00 1.01
N CYS A 443 -9.98 17.49 1.09
CA CYS A 443 -10.97 17.57 0.02
C CYS A 443 -12.45 17.62 0.47
N SER A 444 -12.78 18.58 1.34
CA SER A 444 -14.10 18.72 1.98
C SER A 444 -15.30 18.98 1.05
N ASP A 445 -15.06 19.36 -0.20
CA ASP A 445 -16.12 19.65 -1.17
C ASP A 445 -16.75 18.36 -1.75
N ASP A 446 -16.01 17.24 -1.75
CA ASP A 446 -16.45 15.96 -2.32
C ASP A 446 -16.64 14.86 -1.26
N CYS A 447 -15.71 14.75 -0.32
CA CYS A 447 -15.75 13.77 0.78
C CYS A 447 -16.63 14.24 1.97
N GLY A 448 -17.23 15.42 1.87
CA GLY A 448 -18.09 15.99 2.90
C GLY A 448 -17.33 16.88 3.90
N THR A 449 -18.09 17.56 4.77
CA THR A 449 -17.50 18.51 5.70
C THR A 449 -16.85 17.80 6.88
N ARG A 450 -15.58 18.12 7.16
CA ARG A 450 -14.87 17.75 8.40
C ARG A 450 -15.79 17.84 9.61
N VAL A 451 -15.91 16.73 10.33
CA VAL A 451 -16.62 16.70 11.61
C VAL A 451 -15.64 17.01 12.75
N ALA A 452 -16.15 17.33 13.93
CA ALA A 452 -15.32 17.70 15.07
C ALA A 452 -14.87 16.50 15.93
N ASN A 453 -15.58 15.39 15.76
CA ASN A 453 -15.34 14.07 16.33
C ASN A 453 -15.96 13.08 15.34
N GLU A 454 -15.30 11.96 15.08
CA GLU A 454 -15.86 10.88 14.27
C GLU A 454 -17.15 10.35 14.97
N GLN A 455 -18.31 10.41 14.30
CA GLN A 455 -19.62 10.19 14.95
C GLN A 455 -20.16 8.79 14.69
N VAL A 456 -20.60 8.19 15.79
CA VAL A 456 -21.20 6.86 15.92
C VAL A 456 -22.29 6.56 14.88
N SER A 457 -21.98 5.61 13.97
CA SER A 457 -22.84 4.66 13.23
C SER A 457 -22.57 4.59 11.73
N PHE A 458 -21.75 5.48 11.13
CA PHE A 458 -21.54 5.52 9.66
C PHE A 458 -20.17 6.02 9.18
N ASN A 459 -19.29 6.43 10.09
CA ASN A 459 -17.98 7.03 9.81
C ASN A 459 -16.84 6.25 10.48
N CYS A 460 -17.16 5.09 11.07
CA CYS A 460 -16.23 4.29 11.84
C CYS A 460 -15.95 2.94 11.12
N ASP A 461 -16.26 2.86 9.83
CA ASP A 461 -16.08 1.71 8.95
C ASP A 461 -15.95 2.08 7.46
N ASP A 462 -15.69 3.35 7.15
CA ASP A 462 -15.69 3.87 5.77
C ASP A 462 -14.29 4.13 5.21
N GLY A 463 -13.24 3.91 6.00
CA GLY A 463 -11.83 3.98 5.59
C GLY A 463 -11.30 5.41 5.47
N ILE A 464 -12.01 6.39 6.04
CA ILE A 464 -11.73 7.82 5.87
C ILE A 464 -11.52 8.48 7.24
N ASP A 465 -10.50 9.33 7.38
CA ASP A 465 -10.31 10.19 8.57
C ASP A 465 -11.29 11.37 8.48
N ASN A 466 -12.46 11.24 9.10
CA ASN A 466 -13.53 12.21 8.92
C ASN A 466 -13.37 13.48 9.77
N ASP A 467 -12.46 13.47 10.75
CA ASP A 467 -12.28 14.55 11.73
C ASP A 467 -10.88 15.19 11.74
N CYS A 468 -9.96 14.62 10.96
CA CYS A 468 -8.62 15.09 10.63
C CYS A 468 -7.66 15.14 11.82
N ASP A 469 -7.67 14.11 12.65
CA ASP A 469 -6.71 13.94 13.72
C ASP A 469 -5.62 12.90 13.40
N GLY A 470 -5.73 12.22 12.26
CA GLY A 470 -4.75 11.32 11.69
C GLY A 470 -5.03 9.83 11.94
N GLU A 471 -6.11 9.50 12.65
CA GLU A 471 -6.59 8.15 12.84
C GLU A 471 -7.83 7.89 11.96
N THR A 472 -8.10 6.64 11.61
CA THR A 472 -9.24 6.27 10.74
C THR A 472 -10.07 5.17 11.37
N ASP A 473 -11.40 5.32 11.34
CA ASP A 473 -12.36 4.30 11.74
C ASP A 473 -12.11 3.78 13.17
N CYS A 474 -12.01 2.46 13.36
CA CYS A 474 -11.80 1.85 14.67
C CYS A 474 -10.39 2.05 15.25
N ALA A 475 -9.47 2.66 14.49
CA ALA A 475 -8.22 3.18 15.05
C ALA A 475 -8.43 4.56 15.72
N ASP A 476 -9.52 5.27 15.40
CA ASP A 476 -9.88 6.55 15.99
C ASP A 476 -10.57 6.35 17.36
N SER A 477 -10.03 7.03 18.38
CA SER A 477 -10.57 7.05 19.74
C SER A 477 -11.99 7.62 19.87
N ASP A 478 -12.44 8.42 18.90
CA ASP A 478 -13.81 8.92 18.83
C ASP A 478 -14.82 7.84 18.39
N CYS A 479 -14.33 6.76 17.76
CA CYS A 479 -15.10 5.57 17.36
C CYS A 479 -15.18 4.48 18.44
N ASP A 480 -14.50 4.62 19.58
CA ASP A 480 -14.49 3.66 20.72
C ASP A 480 -15.89 3.22 21.21
N ALA A 481 -16.90 4.08 21.04
CA ALA A 481 -18.26 3.83 21.48
C ALA A 481 -19.16 3.25 20.38
N ASP A 482 -18.64 3.04 19.16
CA ASP A 482 -19.38 2.56 18.01
C ASP A 482 -19.63 1.05 18.06
N PRO A 483 -20.87 0.57 17.86
CA PRO A 483 -21.17 -0.85 17.75
C PRO A 483 -20.46 -1.60 16.61
N VAL A 484 -19.95 -0.90 15.58
CA VAL A 484 -19.16 -1.47 14.48
C VAL A 484 -17.72 -1.73 14.92
N CYS A 485 -17.18 -0.87 15.79
CA CYS A 485 -15.88 -1.08 16.45
C CYS A 485 -15.98 -1.90 17.73
N ALA A 486 -17.20 -2.31 18.11
CA ALA A 486 -17.40 -3.27 19.19
C ALA A 486 -17.24 -4.68 18.63
N ALA A 487 -16.17 -5.37 19.05
CA ALA A 487 -15.89 -6.77 18.70
C ALA A 487 -17.16 -7.65 18.72
N VAL A 488 -17.52 -8.22 17.58
CA VAL A 488 -18.69 -9.08 17.39
C VAL A 488 -18.28 -10.54 17.61
N CYS A 489 -17.98 -10.85 18.87
CA CYS A 489 -17.45 -12.16 19.21
C CYS A 489 -18.46 -13.31 19.09
N GLY A 490 -17.98 -14.42 18.53
CA GLY A 490 -18.67 -15.69 18.34
C GLY A 490 -19.08 -15.98 16.89
N ASN A 491 -18.51 -15.29 15.90
CA ASN A 491 -18.75 -15.54 14.47
C ASN A 491 -17.72 -16.50 13.83
N SER A 492 -16.68 -16.89 14.57
CA SER A 492 -15.58 -17.79 14.18
C SER A 492 -14.62 -17.26 13.10
N THR A 493 -14.60 -15.94 12.92
CA THR A 493 -13.72 -15.20 12.00
C THR A 493 -13.13 -14.04 12.78
N CYS A 494 -11.81 -13.86 12.73
CA CYS A 494 -11.16 -12.71 13.38
C CYS A 494 -11.30 -11.51 12.45
N ASP A 495 -12.26 -10.63 12.73
CA ASP A 495 -12.58 -9.47 11.90
C ASP A 495 -11.66 -8.26 12.21
N PRO A 496 -11.53 -7.26 11.31
CA PRO A 496 -10.80 -6.03 11.62
C PRO A 496 -11.38 -5.32 12.86
N GLY A 497 -10.53 -5.02 13.84
CA GLY A 497 -10.94 -4.51 15.16
C GLY A 497 -11.16 -5.62 16.20
N GLU A 498 -11.03 -6.89 15.82
CA GLU A 498 -11.00 -8.03 16.73
C GLU A 498 -9.57 -8.57 16.88
N ASP A 499 -9.18 -8.84 18.11
CA ASP A 499 -7.91 -9.47 18.44
C ASP A 499 -8.09 -10.53 19.54
N SER A 500 -6.98 -11.14 19.94
CA SER A 500 -7.00 -12.17 20.98
C SER A 500 -7.44 -11.63 22.37
N CYS A 501 -7.36 -10.32 22.60
CA CYS A 501 -7.68 -9.65 23.86
C CYS A 501 -9.14 -9.23 23.97
N ASN A 502 -9.71 -8.74 22.89
CA ASN A 502 -11.09 -8.27 22.85
C ASN A 502 -12.05 -9.36 22.31
N CYS A 503 -11.54 -10.40 21.65
CA CYS A 503 -12.36 -11.40 20.96
C CYS A 503 -11.79 -12.84 20.89
N GLU A 504 -11.42 -13.41 22.04
CA GLU A 504 -10.92 -14.80 22.19
C GLU A 504 -11.77 -15.87 21.47
N ALA A 505 -13.08 -15.66 21.35
CA ALA A 505 -14.00 -16.61 20.73
C ALA A 505 -13.70 -16.83 19.23
N ASP A 506 -13.16 -15.81 18.56
CA ASP A 506 -13.00 -15.76 17.11
C ASP A 506 -11.52 -15.66 16.70
N CYS A 507 -10.73 -14.86 17.42
CA CYS A 507 -9.28 -14.68 17.18
C CYS A 507 -8.38 -15.66 17.95
N GLY A 508 -8.98 -16.50 18.81
CA GLY A 508 -8.27 -17.46 19.65
C GLY A 508 -7.86 -16.86 20.99
N ALA A 509 -7.63 -17.75 21.96
CA ALA A 509 -7.23 -17.34 23.29
C ALA A 509 -5.90 -16.58 23.24
N PRO A 510 -5.77 -15.47 23.98
CA PRO A 510 -4.54 -14.72 24.02
C PRO A 510 -3.42 -15.59 24.58
N ALA A 511 -2.18 -15.24 24.20
CA ALA A 511 -1.02 -15.90 24.76
C ALA A 511 -1.05 -15.74 26.29
N VAL A 512 -0.47 -16.70 27.00
CA VAL A 512 -0.35 -16.62 28.47
C VAL A 512 0.83 -15.73 28.91
N SER A 513 1.63 -15.26 27.96
CA SER A 513 2.82 -14.43 28.15
C SER A 513 3.36 -13.99 26.80
N GLU A 514 3.60 -12.70 26.62
CA GLU A 514 4.22 -12.11 25.43
C GLU A 514 5.72 -12.48 25.41
N THR A 515 6.05 -13.56 24.69
CA THR A 515 7.40 -14.13 24.72
C THR A 515 7.86 -14.62 23.34
N GLY A 516 8.75 -13.87 22.72
CA GLY A 516 9.38 -14.28 21.47
C GLY A 516 9.83 -13.08 20.65
N ASP A 517 10.76 -13.30 19.71
CA ASP A 517 11.27 -12.20 18.89
C ASP A 517 10.23 -11.67 17.86
N THR A 518 9.16 -12.42 17.57
CA THR A 518 8.06 -11.95 16.71
C THR A 518 6.99 -11.23 17.51
N ASP A 519 6.59 -11.82 18.63
CA ASP A 519 5.46 -11.38 19.45
C ASP A 519 5.79 -10.13 20.26
N CYS A 520 7.09 -9.80 20.39
CA CYS A 520 7.59 -8.58 21.05
C CYS A 520 8.04 -7.50 20.04
N ALA A 521 7.57 -7.56 18.79
CA ALA A 521 7.88 -6.56 17.76
C ALA A 521 6.79 -6.45 16.68
N ASP A 522 5.60 -7.02 16.91
CA ASP A 522 4.52 -7.05 15.94
C ASP A 522 3.44 -5.99 16.19
N GLY A 523 3.61 -5.17 17.23
CA GLY A 523 2.71 -4.05 17.53
C GLY A 523 1.42 -4.47 18.22
N LEU A 524 1.33 -5.71 18.71
CA LEU A 524 0.11 -6.29 19.29
C LEU A 524 0.34 -6.66 20.76
N ASP A 525 -0.64 -6.37 21.63
CA ASP A 525 -0.70 -6.90 22.99
C ASP A 525 -1.10 -8.38 22.91
N ASN A 526 -0.13 -9.28 22.87
CA ASN A 526 -0.36 -10.69 22.57
C ASN A 526 -0.82 -11.47 23.82
N ASP A 527 -0.66 -10.92 25.04
CA ASP A 527 -1.09 -11.55 26.29
C ASP A 527 -2.15 -10.78 27.11
N CYS A 528 -2.53 -9.59 26.63
CA CYS A 528 -3.65 -8.77 27.05
C CYS A 528 -3.52 -8.16 28.44
N ASP A 529 -2.30 -7.87 28.86
CA ASP A 529 -2.04 -7.22 30.13
C ASP A 529 -1.97 -5.68 30.04
N GLY A 530 -1.99 -5.15 28.82
CA GLY A 530 -2.11 -3.74 28.48
C GLY A 530 -0.80 -3.04 28.14
N ASP A 531 0.32 -3.75 28.15
CA ASP A 531 1.61 -3.29 27.64
C ASP A 531 1.90 -4.01 26.30
N THR A 532 2.58 -3.38 25.34
CA THR A 532 2.81 -3.96 23.99
C THR A 532 4.30 -3.98 23.64
N ASP A 533 4.75 -5.05 22.98
CA ASP A 533 6.12 -5.22 22.50
C ASP A 533 7.15 -4.89 23.60
N CYS A 534 7.98 -3.89 23.38
CA CYS A 534 9.11 -3.57 24.25
C CYS A 534 8.73 -2.78 25.50
N ASP A 535 7.49 -2.30 25.56
CA ASP A 535 6.91 -1.74 26.77
C ASP A 535 6.39 -2.84 27.71
N ASP A 536 6.20 -4.06 27.20
CA ASP A 536 5.81 -5.24 27.97
C ASP A 536 7.00 -5.81 28.79
N SER A 537 6.72 -6.15 30.06
CA SER A 537 7.74 -6.57 31.02
C SER A 537 8.27 -7.99 30.77
N GLU A 538 7.48 -8.81 30.09
CA GLU A 538 7.72 -10.18 29.66
C GLU A 538 8.61 -10.19 28.40
N CYS A 539 8.56 -9.12 27.60
CA CYS A 539 9.42 -8.88 26.42
C CYS A 539 10.82 -8.33 26.74
N SER A 540 11.14 -8.09 28.02
CA SER A 540 12.44 -7.58 28.49
C SER A 540 13.67 -8.43 28.10
N ALA A 541 13.47 -9.65 27.61
CA ALA A 541 14.52 -10.55 27.13
C ALA A 541 14.47 -10.82 25.61
N ALA A 542 13.51 -10.23 24.89
CA ALA A 542 13.35 -10.41 23.45
C ALA A 542 14.39 -9.59 22.67
N THR A 543 14.91 -10.16 21.58
CA THR A 543 15.95 -9.54 20.74
C THR A 543 15.53 -8.19 20.14
N PRO A 544 14.26 -7.97 19.72
CA PRO A 544 13.81 -6.68 19.19
C PRO A 544 13.80 -5.54 20.22
N CYS A 545 13.66 -5.87 21.51
CA CYS A 545 13.45 -4.90 22.59
C CYS A 545 14.72 -4.42 23.27
N ASN A 546 15.86 -4.67 22.64
CA ASN A 546 17.14 -4.17 23.11
C ASN A 546 18.17 -4.08 21.97
N PRO A 547 18.47 -2.89 21.42
CA PRO A 547 17.66 -1.68 21.22
C PRO A 547 17.08 -1.60 19.78
N TYR A 548 16.07 -0.75 19.57
CA TYR A 548 15.32 -0.54 18.32
C TYR A 548 16.21 -0.40 17.08
N CYS A 549 16.29 -1.45 16.26
CA CYS A 549 17.08 -1.44 15.03
C CYS A 549 16.26 -1.93 13.83
N GLY A 550 16.02 -1.04 12.87
CA GLY A 550 15.41 -1.30 11.57
C GLY A 550 14.53 -0.18 11.01
N ASP A 551 14.38 0.97 11.69
CA ASP A 551 13.48 2.05 11.27
C ASP A 551 14.16 3.10 10.37
N SER A 552 15.44 2.89 10.04
CA SER A 552 16.29 3.80 9.26
C SER A 552 16.51 5.19 9.88
N LYS A 553 16.31 5.34 11.19
CA LYS A 553 16.56 6.57 11.95
C LYS A 553 17.34 6.26 13.22
N CYS A 554 18.46 6.97 13.43
CA CYS A 554 19.21 6.87 14.67
C CYS A 554 18.51 7.68 15.79
N ASN A 555 17.74 7.00 16.64
CA ASN A 555 16.93 7.61 17.71
C ASN A 555 17.73 7.89 18.99
N THR A 556 17.09 8.57 19.94
CA THR A 556 17.72 8.95 21.21
C THR A 556 17.92 7.72 22.10
N GLY A 557 19.16 7.26 22.25
CA GLY A 557 19.52 6.02 22.97
C GLY A 557 20.15 4.95 22.07
N GLU A 558 20.09 5.14 20.76
CA GLU A 558 20.79 4.35 19.77
C GLU A 558 22.15 4.98 19.43
N ASN A 559 23.15 4.13 19.18
CA ASN A 559 24.47 4.52 18.72
C ASN A 559 25.04 3.41 17.81
N PRO A 560 26.18 3.66 17.13
CA PRO A 560 26.79 2.66 16.23
C PRO A 560 27.15 1.32 16.88
N CYS A 561 27.28 1.26 18.22
CA CYS A 561 27.63 0.05 18.96
C CYS A 561 26.43 -0.82 19.30
N ASN A 562 25.30 -0.20 19.62
CA ASN A 562 24.08 -0.92 19.97
C ASN A 562 23.09 -1.00 18.81
N CYS A 563 23.25 -0.18 17.76
CA CYS A 563 22.34 -0.14 16.62
C CYS A 563 22.99 0.26 15.28
N SER A 564 23.89 -0.60 14.77
CA SER A 564 24.62 -0.34 13.52
C SER A 564 23.76 -0.30 12.24
N ALA A 565 22.53 -0.83 12.32
CA ALA A 565 21.60 -0.88 11.19
C ALA A 565 21.08 0.52 10.83
N ASP A 566 20.77 1.34 11.83
CA ASP A 566 20.19 2.68 11.65
C ASP A 566 21.21 3.81 11.91
N CYS A 567 22.11 3.63 12.87
CA CYS A 567 23.16 4.62 13.21
C CYS A 567 24.46 4.46 12.41
N GLY A 568 24.52 3.44 11.54
CA GLY A 568 25.70 3.13 10.72
C GLY A 568 26.76 2.33 11.48
N ALA A 569 27.76 1.83 10.73
CA ALA A 569 28.85 1.06 11.31
C ALA A 569 29.74 1.96 12.18
N ALA A 570 30.14 1.44 13.34
CA ALA A 570 31.10 2.09 14.22
C ALA A 570 32.42 2.41 13.49
N PRO A 571 33.09 3.52 13.85
CA PRO A 571 34.47 3.77 13.42
C PRO A 571 35.37 2.61 13.87
N LEU A 572 36.52 2.44 13.21
CA LEU A 572 37.50 1.38 13.56
C LEU A 572 38.56 1.85 14.57
N THR A 573 38.40 3.07 15.10
CA THR A 573 39.35 3.72 16.00
C THR A 573 38.59 4.70 16.88
N GLU A 574 38.82 4.65 18.18
CA GLU A 574 38.23 5.55 19.16
C GLU A 574 38.72 6.99 18.99
N GLU A 575 37.81 7.91 18.63
CA GLU A 575 38.15 9.32 18.34
C GLU A 575 37.99 10.26 19.55
N ASN A 576 37.30 9.83 20.61
CA ASN A 576 37.01 10.66 21.78
C ASN A 576 37.41 9.97 23.08
N CYS A 577 38.67 10.15 23.48
CA CYS A 577 39.29 9.40 24.58
C CYS A 577 39.02 9.97 26.00
N GLU A 578 37.91 10.70 26.21
CA GLU A 578 37.55 11.31 27.51
C GLU A 578 36.04 11.33 27.81
N ASP A 579 35.19 10.67 27.02
CA ASP A 579 33.72 10.74 27.15
C ASP A 579 33.08 9.55 27.86
N ASN A 580 33.88 8.56 28.28
CA ASN A 580 33.43 7.33 28.93
C ASN A 580 32.51 6.46 28.06
N GLU A 581 32.50 6.67 26.73
CA GLU A 581 31.74 5.88 25.76
C GLU A 581 32.70 5.08 24.87
N ASP A 582 32.34 3.84 24.56
CA ASP A 582 33.11 2.95 23.66
C ASP A 582 32.76 3.34 22.22
N ASN A 583 33.50 4.29 21.63
CA ASN A 583 33.07 4.93 20.38
C ASN A 583 33.38 4.12 19.12
N ASP A 584 34.21 3.08 19.19
CA ASP A 584 34.53 2.16 18.10
C ASP A 584 34.05 0.71 18.35
N CYS A 585 33.42 0.48 19.49
CA CYS A 585 32.69 -0.73 19.87
C CYS A 585 33.58 -1.98 19.99
N ASP A 586 34.84 -1.78 20.34
CA ASP A 586 35.83 -2.84 20.51
C ASP A 586 35.80 -3.46 21.93
N GLY A 587 35.07 -2.80 22.85
CA GLY A 587 34.84 -3.22 24.22
C GLY A 587 35.72 -2.53 25.25
N SER A 588 36.53 -1.56 24.85
CA SER A 588 37.31 -0.70 25.74
C SER A 588 36.81 0.75 25.63
N THR A 589 37.10 1.59 26.62
CA THR A 589 36.63 2.98 26.65
C THR A 589 37.76 3.91 27.00
N ASP A 590 37.86 5.03 26.33
CA ASP A 590 38.82 6.11 26.60
C ASP A 590 40.26 5.57 26.71
N CYS A 591 40.98 5.93 27.77
CA CYS A 591 42.38 5.55 27.99
C CYS A 591 42.61 4.08 28.32
N ASP A 592 41.55 3.31 28.55
CA ASP A 592 41.65 1.85 28.64
C ASP A 592 41.66 1.20 27.24
N ASP A 593 41.34 1.97 26.20
CA ASP A 593 41.38 1.57 24.80
C ASP A 593 42.77 1.72 24.18
N SER A 594 43.10 0.79 23.29
CA SER A 594 44.40 0.72 22.62
C SER A 594 44.59 1.76 21.51
N ASP A 595 43.50 2.25 20.92
CA ASP A 595 43.48 3.28 19.89
C ASP A 595 43.64 4.70 20.49
N CYS A 596 43.33 4.86 21.78
CA CYS A 596 43.57 6.08 22.57
C CYS A 596 44.99 6.19 23.16
N ALA A 597 45.87 5.22 22.92
CA ALA A 597 47.20 5.14 23.55
C ALA A 597 48.15 6.31 23.23
N ASP A 598 47.93 7.02 22.11
CA ASP A 598 48.71 8.19 21.69
C ASP A 598 47.99 9.54 21.97
N ASP A 599 46.78 9.50 22.54
CA ASP A 599 46.01 10.71 22.84
C ASP A 599 46.59 11.49 24.03
N ALA A 600 46.55 12.82 23.93
CA ALA A 600 47.06 13.71 24.97
C ALA A 600 46.24 13.64 26.28
N ALA A 601 44.97 13.26 26.20
CA ALA A 601 44.08 12.95 27.31
C ALA A 601 44.64 11.83 28.20
N CYS A 602 45.19 10.80 27.55
CA CYS A 602 45.68 9.57 28.19
C CYS A 602 47.16 9.64 28.56
N ALA A 603 47.82 10.76 28.27
CA ALA A 603 49.22 10.98 28.63
C ALA A 603 49.46 11.15 30.15
N ASP A 604 48.40 11.45 30.93
CA ASP A 604 48.46 11.58 32.40
C ASP A 604 47.73 10.44 33.15
N SER A 605 47.11 9.48 32.46
CA SER A 605 46.42 8.31 33.05
C SER A 605 47.35 7.11 33.26
N CYS A 606 48.42 7.32 34.05
CA CYS A 606 49.11 6.19 34.66
C CYS A 606 48.40 5.75 35.96
N ASP A 607 47.56 4.70 35.82
CA ASP A 607 47.36 3.53 36.69
C ASP A 607 47.12 3.74 38.21
N CYS A 608 46.08 3.08 38.76
CA CYS A 608 46.26 2.17 39.92
C CYS A 608 44.95 1.44 40.30
N ASP A 609 44.89 0.18 39.91
CA ASP A 609 44.28 -0.90 40.69
C ASP A 609 44.70 -0.81 42.18
N GLY A 610 43.75 -0.47 43.06
CA GLY A 610 43.66 -1.04 44.41
C GLY A 610 44.83 -0.88 45.41
N ILE A 611 45.80 0.01 45.25
CA ILE A 611 46.83 0.27 46.28
C ILE A 611 47.07 1.78 46.46
N PHE A 612 46.72 2.32 47.63
CA PHE A 612 47.04 3.70 48.01
C PHE A 612 48.54 3.88 48.26
N ALA A 613 49.14 4.85 47.56
CA ALA A 613 50.35 5.53 48.00
C ALA A 613 49.98 6.94 48.45
N ASP A 614 50.07 7.21 49.75
CA ASP A 614 50.01 8.58 50.26
C ASP A 614 51.23 9.36 49.77
N ASN A 615 51.03 10.65 49.50
CA ASN A 615 52.08 11.62 49.72
C ASN A 615 51.48 12.84 50.43
N PHE A 616 51.45 12.76 51.76
CA PHE A 616 51.09 13.88 52.63
C PHE A 616 52.10 15.03 52.48
N GLU A 617 51.74 16.12 51.79
CA GLU A 617 52.24 17.46 52.12
C GLU A 617 51.14 18.55 52.06
N SER A 618 50.74 18.99 53.25
CA SER A 618 50.31 20.35 53.59
C SER A 618 48.99 20.90 53.01
N GLY A 619 47.96 20.98 53.88
CA GLY A 619 46.87 21.94 53.72
C GLY A 619 45.56 21.46 54.31
N SER A 620 45.01 22.20 55.26
CA SER A 620 43.71 21.93 55.89
C SER A 620 42.59 21.80 54.85
N PHE A 621 41.79 20.73 54.90
CA PHE A 621 40.57 20.62 54.13
C PHE A 621 39.40 21.35 54.80
N SER A 622 38.63 22.10 54.02
CA SER A 622 37.28 22.58 54.36
C SER A 622 36.37 22.38 53.16
N GLY A 623 35.29 21.62 53.33
CA GLY A 623 34.29 21.35 52.29
C GLY A 623 33.04 20.68 52.87
N SER A 624 31.91 20.80 52.16
CA SER A 624 30.61 20.25 52.55
C SER A 624 29.99 19.46 51.39
N SER A 625 29.65 18.19 51.58
CA SER A 625 28.95 17.35 50.59
C SER A 625 27.42 17.39 50.76
N GLY A 626 26.87 18.56 51.10
CA GLY A 626 25.43 18.79 51.16
C GLY A 626 24.70 18.30 52.41
N THR A 627 25.23 17.33 53.18
CA THR A 627 24.51 16.81 54.37
C THR A 627 25.35 16.53 55.63
N LEU A 628 26.68 16.73 55.63
CA LEU A 628 27.53 16.68 56.84
C LEU A 628 28.60 17.78 56.83
N ASP A 629 28.77 18.46 57.97
CA ASP A 629 29.72 19.56 58.21
C ASP A 629 30.95 19.05 58.99
N TRP A 630 32.11 19.06 58.34
CA TRP A 630 33.35 18.47 58.83
C TRP A 630 34.27 19.48 59.55
N THR A 631 33.74 20.62 60.00
CA THR A 631 34.54 21.75 60.50
C THR A 631 34.91 21.73 61.99
N SER A 632 34.59 20.68 62.76
CA SER A 632 34.93 20.67 64.19
C SER A 632 35.33 19.31 64.76
N THR A 633 36.64 19.18 65.04
CA THR A 633 37.40 18.21 65.87
C THR A 633 38.38 17.29 65.12
N PRO A 634 39.59 17.03 65.69
CA PRO A 634 40.69 16.41 64.97
C PRO A 634 40.53 14.90 64.90
N TRP A 635 40.43 14.35 63.71
CA TRP A 635 40.40 12.91 63.48
C TRP A 635 41.84 12.39 63.33
N ILE A 636 42.11 11.29 64.02
CA ILE A 636 43.36 10.54 63.95
C ILE A 636 43.09 9.36 63.03
N GLU A 637 43.92 9.23 62.00
CA GLU A 637 43.92 8.10 61.09
C GLU A 637 44.27 6.82 61.88
N ILE A 638 43.33 5.89 61.95
CA ILE A 638 43.60 4.53 62.44
C ILE A 638 43.81 3.71 61.18
N GLY A 639 45.09 3.42 60.92
CA GLY A 639 45.56 2.90 59.65
C GLY A 639 44.79 1.72 59.10
N GLU A 640 44.74 1.66 57.77
CA GLU A 640 44.23 0.51 57.06
C GLU A 640 45.41 -0.29 56.48
N SER A 641 45.29 -1.59 56.71
CA SER A 641 46.05 -2.70 56.13
C SER A 641 45.53 -3.07 54.76
#